data_AF-A0A443RR87-F1
#
_entry.id   AF-A0A443RR87-F1
#
_cell.length_a   1.000
_cell.length_b   1.000
_cell.length_c   1.000
_cell.angle_alpha   90.00
_cell.angle_beta   90.00
_cell.angle_gamma   90.00
#
_symmetry.space_group_name_H-M   'P 1'
#
loop_
_entity.id
_entity.type
_entity.pdbx_description
1 polymer ?
#
loop_
_entity_poly.entity_id
_entity_poly.type
_entity_poly.pdbx_seq_one_letter_code
_entity_poly.pdbx_strand_id
1 'polypeptide(L)'
;MINFNEKQDNRSLTAYVHSDYRIDALFVHDLLSYSIEAARSLDNNLWSEDKKCTRTHKQFNNLQSLLVKNQNTLGEFGEYVFNELANNNYQKINLKIEQIELSSWSRTNLGAWIYDSPSGELLFTSPWLFERRKVVHKAATYILPPFMMKNMNGSFYGYLVDLMKEIQAKSGDAWDFEIYEVPDGKAGNKRMKNGEWNGVIGELKAKRASIGLAPLSVMAERDKVVDFTVPYYDLVGLTILIKKPAASSHLFKFVNVLEDDVWYSALMAYIFTSILLFTFDLMSPYSYTNLQRNRRSREKCRVFNLKECFWFCIISLTPQGGGEAPRNVSGRLVVATWWIFGFIMISMYTANLAAYLTVSRLENDIKSFDELARQYNIKFSVVNDSVAMDYFARRAGIEKIFQEKWKEMALDESVDSSEREKLAIWDYPLSDKYIEIWQRMENSGFEPSFESGVRRVKESNFALIADSIVIKYAELTNCDLEEIGSEFSRKPIALAVQKNSKLLDDLNSAILQLVNGRKLIELKERWWNRQRKKCAKTLSDSTEGIAIENIGGVFIIIFVGIFFACFTLLIEYIQIKQKRARVSPIKLNKNSRETLFAETPLRSNIAPAVYKAPIEIELKQSKDTRYRKPLFPNASQLVSEDQL
;
A
#
# COMPACT_ATOMS: atom_id res chain seq x y z
N MET A 1 -15.55 -54.26 -28.51
CA MET A 1 -14.97 -53.26 -27.59
C MET A 1 -15.44 -51.89 -28.06
N ILE A 2 -16.47 -51.34 -27.43
CA ILE A 2 -16.86 -49.94 -27.67
C ILE A 2 -16.11 -49.13 -26.60
N ASN A 3 -15.09 -48.39 -27.03
CA ASN A 3 -14.22 -47.65 -26.13
C ASN A 3 -14.87 -46.28 -25.88
N PHE A 4 -15.76 -46.19 -24.89
CA PHE A 4 -16.22 -44.90 -24.38
C PHE A 4 -15.11 -44.27 -23.55
N ASN A 5 -14.21 -43.54 -24.21
CA ASN A 5 -13.23 -42.70 -23.53
C ASN A 5 -13.91 -41.40 -23.06
N GLU A 6 -14.79 -41.49 -22.08
CA GLU A 6 -15.21 -40.32 -21.32
C GLU A 6 -14.31 -40.23 -20.07
N LYS A 7 -13.29 -39.36 -20.15
CA LYS A 7 -12.42 -39.01 -19.02
C LYS A 7 -13.21 -38.15 -18.03
N GLN A 8 -14.17 -38.76 -17.36
CA GLN A 8 -14.88 -38.19 -16.24
C GLN A 8 -14.50 -39.03 -15.02
N ASP A 9 -13.72 -38.42 -14.14
CA ASP A 9 -12.97 -39.04 -13.05
C ASP A 9 -11.80 -39.92 -13.45
N ASN A 10 -10.78 -39.90 -12.59
CA ASN A 10 -9.52 -40.62 -12.72
C ASN A 10 -9.68 -42.16 -12.53
N ARG A 11 -10.86 -42.70 -12.88
CA ARG A 11 -11.21 -44.11 -12.88
C ARG A 11 -11.35 -44.51 -14.34
N SER A 12 -10.45 -45.35 -14.85
CA SER A 12 -10.65 -46.00 -16.15
C SER A 12 -11.87 -46.89 -16.04
N LEU A 13 -13.02 -46.41 -16.50
CA LEU A 13 -14.23 -47.21 -16.66
C LEU A 13 -14.02 -48.10 -17.88
N THR A 14 -13.45 -49.27 -17.65
CA THR A 14 -13.38 -50.32 -18.67
C THR A 14 -14.75 -50.99 -18.77
N ALA A 15 -15.48 -50.66 -19.83
CA ALA A 15 -16.73 -51.31 -20.15
C ALA A 15 -16.45 -52.71 -20.75
N TYR A 16 -16.98 -53.74 -20.11
CA TYR A 16 -16.97 -55.10 -20.64
C TYR A 16 -18.40 -55.49 -20.99
N VAL A 17 -18.60 -56.00 -22.20
CA VAL A 17 -19.85 -56.68 -22.54
C VAL A 17 -19.70 -58.10 -21.99
N HIS A 18 -20.43 -58.38 -20.91
CA HIS A 18 -20.44 -59.68 -20.27
C HIS A 18 -21.74 -60.40 -20.61
N SER A 19 -21.63 -61.63 -21.08
CA SER A 19 -22.75 -62.53 -21.32
C SER A 19 -22.34 -63.93 -20.87
N ASP A 20 -23.28 -64.67 -20.27
CA ASP A 20 -23.04 -66.04 -19.80
C ASP A 20 -22.71 -67.02 -20.94
N TYR A 21 -23.07 -66.65 -22.17
CA TYR A 21 -22.78 -67.37 -23.42
C TYR A 21 -22.05 -66.46 -24.41
N ARG A 22 -21.36 -67.02 -25.42
CA ARG A 22 -20.78 -66.18 -26.48
C ARG A 22 -21.89 -65.50 -27.28
N ILE A 23 -21.85 -64.17 -27.37
CA ILE A 23 -22.80 -63.33 -28.11
C ILE A 23 -22.98 -63.85 -29.55
N ASP A 24 -21.89 -64.23 -30.20
CA ASP A 24 -21.90 -64.76 -31.56
C ASP A 24 -22.74 -66.05 -31.69
N ALA A 25 -22.70 -66.92 -30.68
CA ALA A 25 -23.45 -68.18 -30.69
C ALA A 25 -24.95 -67.94 -30.51
N LEU A 26 -25.31 -67.01 -29.63
CA LEU A 26 -26.70 -66.60 -29.41
C LEU A 26 -27.28 -65.85 -30.63
N PHE A 27 -26.49 -65.01 -31.29
CA PHE A 27 -26.91 -64.35 -32.52
C PHE A 27 -27.18 -65.37 -33.65
N VAL A 28 -26.31 -66.38 -33.79
CA VAL A 28 -26.53 -67.46 -34.75
C VAL A 28 -27.75 -68.30 -34.38
N HIS A 29 -28.03 -68.49 -33.09
CA HIS A 29 -29.24 -69.15 -32.63
C HIS A 29 -30.51 -68.38 -33.04
N ASP A 30 -30.55 -67.07 -32.81
CA ASP A 30 -31.67 -66.20 -33.23
C ASP A 30 -31.82 -66.14 -34.75
N LEU A 31 -30.72 -66.12 -35.50
CA LEU A 31 -30.75 -66.16 -36.96
C LEU A 31 -31.29 -67.50 -37.48
N LEU A 32 -30.89 -68.61 -36.84
CA LEU A 32 -31.35 -69.95 -37.21
C LEU A 32 -32.83 -70.11 -36.90
N SER A 33 -33.29 -69.70 -35.72
CA SER A 33 -34.71 -69.76 -35.36
C SER A 33 -35.56 -68.92 -36.33
N TYR A 34 -35.09 -67.72 -36.69
CA TYR A 34 -35.70 -66.88 -37.71
C TYR A 34 -35.76 -67.58 -39.07
N SER A 35 -34.65 -68.17 -39.51
CA SER A 35 -34.57 -68.85 -40.80
C SER A 35 -35.45 -70.10 -40.89
N ILE A 36 -35.61 -70.82 -39.78
CA ILE A 36 -36.47 -72.00 -39.67
C ILE A 36 -37.94 -71.58 -39.74
N GLU A 37 -38.32 -70.50 -39.05
CA GLU A 37 -39.69 -70.00 -39.08
C GLU A 37 -40.03 -69.41 -40.47
N ALA A 38 -39.08 -68.71 -41.09
CA ALA A 38 -39.18 -68.32 -42.49
C ALA A 38 -39.35 -69.54 -43.41
N ALA A 39 -38.58 -70.60 -43.22
CA ALA A 39 -38.70 -71.86 -43.95
C ALA A 39 -40.04 -72.58 -43.72
N ARG A 40 -40.63 -72.49 -42.52
CA ARG A 40 -41.97 -73.02 -42.24
C ARG A 40 -43.08 -72.25 -42.95
N SER A 41 -42.91 -70.94 -43.11
CA SER A 41 -43.88 -70.08 -43.80
C SER A 41 -43.83 -70.20 -45.34
N LEU A 42 -42.82 -70.91 -45.87
CA LEU A 42 -42.71 -71.22 -47.29
C LEU A 42 -43.66 -72.37 -47.66
N ASP A 43 -44.63 -72.08 -48.51
CA ASP A 43 -45.52 -73.08 -49.09
C ASP A 43 -44.72 -74.09 -49.94
N ASN A 44 -45.13 -75.37 -49.94
CA ASN A 44 -44.35 -76.53 -50.42
C ASN A 44 -43.89 -76.51 -51.90
N ASN A 45 -44.17 -75.47 -52.69
CA ASN A 45 -43.95 -75.41 -54.13
C ASN A 45 -42.92 -74.37 -54.61
N LEU A 46 -42.05 -73.83 -53.73
CA LEU A 46 -41.10 -72.76 -54.09
C LEU A 46 -39.63 -73.19 -54.25
N TRP A 47 -39.31 -74.47 -54.10
CA TRP A 47 -37.94 -74.96 -54.29
C TRP A 47 -37.67 -75.29 -55.76
N SER A 48 -36.76 -74.52 -56.39
CA SER A 48 -36.22 -74.80 -57.73
C SER A 48 -35.03 -75.77 -57.62
N GLU A 49 -34.85 -76.62 -58.64
CA GLU A 49 -33.67 -77.50 -58.78
C GLU A 49 -32.33 -76.72 -58.81
N ASP A 50 -31.27 -77.42 -58.40
CA ASP A 50 -29.89 -76.95 -58.20
C ASP A 50 -29.35 -76.12 -59.39
N LYS A 51 -29.07 -74.83 -59.16
CA LYS A 51 -28.46 -73.95 -60.16
C LYS A 51 -26.97 -73.73 -59.90
N LYS A 52 -26.16 -73.93 -60.94
CA LYS A 52 -24.74 -73.53 -60.97
C LYS A 52 -24.63 -72.03 -61.28
N CYS A 53 -23.75 -71.32 -60.57
CA CYS A 53 -23.52 -69.89 -60.76
C CYS A 53 -23.02 -69.58 -62.18
N THR A 54 -23.94 -69.26 -63.11
CA THR A 54 -23.63 -68.71 -64.43
C THR A 54 -24.17 -67.28 -64.54
N ARG A 55 -23.53 -66.45 -65.38
CA ARG A 55 -23.70 -64.99 -65.45
C ARG A 55 -25.11 -64.48 -65.79
N THR A 56 -26.07 -65.36 -66.09
CA THR A 56 -27.43 -64.99 -66.50
C THR A 56 -28.47 -65.72 -65.65
N HIS A 57 -28.75 -65.21 -64.45
CA HIS A 57 -29.91 -65.66 -63.69
C HIS A 57 -30.77 -64.48 -63.24
N LYS A 58 -32.08 -64.60 -63.49
CA LYS A 58 -33.12 -63.73 -62.90
C LYS A 58 -33.01 -63.83 -61.37
N GLN A 59 -32.97 -62.68 -60.69
CA GLN A 59 -33.01 -62.61 -59.23
C GLN A 59 -34.27 -63.30 -58.71
N PHE A 60 -34.11 -64.04 -57.62
CA PHE A 60 -35.19 -64.65 -56.87
C PHE A 60 -35.91 -63.54 -56.07
N ASN A 61 -36.83 -62.81 -56.70
CA ASN A 61 -37.46 -61.62 -56.12
C ASN A 61 -38.44 -61.91 -54.96
N ASN A 62 -38.78 -63.18 -54.72
CA ASN A 62 -39.81 -63.54 -53.74
C ASN A 62 -39.25 -63.88 -52.35
N LEU A 63 -37.94 -64.11 -52.21
CA LEU A 63 -37.36 -64.47 -50.91
C LEU A 63 -37.35 -63.27 -49.95
N GLN A 64 -37.07 -62.08 -50.48
CA GLN A 64 -36.99 -60.85 -49.70
C GLN A 64 -38.36 -60.41 -49.17
N SER A 65 -39.44 -60.59 -49.95
CA SER A 65 -40.80 -60.31 -49.49
C SER A 65 -41.36 -61.37 -48.53
N LEU A 66 -40.86 -62.61 -48.58
CA LEU A 66 -41.22 -63.67 -47.63
C LEU A 66 -40.55 -63.47 -46.26
N LEU A 67 -39.30 -63.01 -46.23
CA LEU A 67 -38.59 -62.68 -45.00
C LEU A 67 -39.23 -61.50 -44.26
N VAL A 68 -39.95 -60.61 -44.95
CA VAL A 68 -40.62 -59.45 -44.33
C VAL A 68 -41.99 -59.80 -43.74
N LYS A 69 -42.61 -60.93 -44.13
CA LYS A 69 -43.91 -61.35 -43.58
C LYS A 69 -43.87 -61.84 -42.12
N ASN A 70 -42.70 -62.25 -41.61
CA ASN A 70 -42.53 -62.84 -40.28
C ASN A 70 -41.88 -61.87 -39.27
N GLN A 71 -42.35 -60.62 -39.23
CA GLN A 71 -41.82 -59.54 -38.38
C GLN A 71 -41.88 -59.81 -36.87
N ASN A 72 -42.80 -60.67 -36.39
CA ASN A 72 -43.08 -60.78 -34.95
C ASN A 72 -42.37 -61.95 -34.24
N THR A 73 -41.24 -62.42 -34.77
CA THR A 73 -40.46 -63.49 -34.11
C THR A 73 -39.60 -62.89 -33.00
N LEU A 74 -39.88 -63.31 -31.76
CA LEU A 74 -39.08 -62.95 -30.58
C LEU A 74 -37.81 -63.82 -30.54
N GLY A 75 -36.66 -63.21 -30.86
CA GLY A 75 -35.34 -63.77 -30.56
C GLY A 75 -34.93 -63.52 -29.10
N GLU A 76 -33.90 -64.22 -28.61
CA GLU A 76 -33.39 -63.99 -27.24
C GLU A 76 -32.81 -62.59 -27.04
N PHE A 77 -32.19 -62.00 -28.08
CA PHE A 77 -31.69 -60.62 -28.03
C PHE A 77 -32.77 -59.56 -28.30
N GLY A 78 -33.94 -59.96 -28.79
CA GLY A 78 -35.09 -59.10 -29.06
C GLY A 78 -35.62 -59.23 -30.49
N GLU A 79 -36.60 -58.40 -30.82
CA GLU A 79 -37.40 -58.48 -32.04
C GLU A 79 -36.65 -57.94 -33.26
N TYR A 80 -36.75 -58.62 -34.41
CA TYR A 80 -36.21 -58.11 -35.67
C TYR A 80 -37.23 -57.21 -36.37
N VAL A 81 -36.92 -55.91 -36.45
CA VAL A 81 -37.76 -54.93 -37.10
C VAL A 81 -37.30 -54.74 -38.55
N PHE A 82 -38.19 -55.05 -39.49
CA PHE A 82 -37.97 -54.86 -40.92
C PHE A 82 -38.77 -53.65 -41.40
N ASN A 83 -38.09 -52.62 -41.89
CA ASN A 83 -38.73 -51.41 -42.38
C ASN A 83 -38.66 -51.34 -43.91
N GLU A 84 -39.75 -51.71 -44.59
CA GLU A 84 -39.83 -51.80 -46.06
C GLU A 84 -39.53 -50.47 -46.77
N LEU A 85 -39.88 -49.34 -46.15
CA LEU A 85 -39.76 -48.02 -46.77
C LEU A 85 -38.36 -47.41 -46.63
N ALA A 86 -37.62 -47.79 -45.59
CA ALA A 86 -36.34 -47.16 -45.23
C ALA A 86 -35.11 -48.05 -45.49
N ASN A 87 -35.29 -49.32 -45.87
CA ASN A 87 -34.23 -50.32 -46.03
C ASN A 87 -33.30 -50.43 -44.80
N ASN A 88 -33.81 -50.05 -43.63
CA ASN A 88 -33.10 -50.07 -42.36
C ASN A 88 -33.72 -51.16 -41.49
N ASN A 89 -33.18 -52.36 -41.61
CA ASN A 89 -33.56 -53.51 -40.79
C ASN A 89 -32.64 -53.54 -39.57
N TYR A 90 -33.21 -53.67 -38.38
CA TYR A 90 -32.45 -53.75 -37.15
C TYR A 90 -33.10 -54.71 -36.16
N GLN A 91 -32.29 -55.29 -35.28
CA GLN A 91 -32.79 -56.00 -34.12
C GLN A 91 -32.95 -55.01 -32.98
N LYS A 92 -34.13 -55.02 -32.35
CA LYS A 92 -34.38 -54.24 -31.15
C LYS A 92 -33.68 -54.91 -29.98
N ILE A 93 -32.55 -54.35 -29.55
CA ILE A 93 -31.74 -54.93 -28.48
C ILE A 93 -31.97 -54.15 -27.19
N ASN A 94 -32.22 -54.86 -26.10
CA ASN A 94 -32.26 -54.29 -24.76
C ASN A 94 -31.01 -54.69 -23.98
N LEU A 95 -30.08 -53.74 -23.79
CA LEU A 95 -28.85 -53.96 -23.02
C LEU A 95 -29.03 -53.46 -21.60
N LYS A 96 -28.85 -54.34 -20.62
CA LYS A 96 -28.78 -53.97 -19.21
C LYS A 96 -27.39 -53.43 -18.88
N ILE A 97 -27.31 -52.24 -18.30
CA ILE A 97 -26.05 -51.61 -17.88
C ILE A 97 -25.91 -51.78 -16.37
N GLU A 98 -24.87 -52.50 -15.95
CA GLU A 98 -24.55 -52.71 -14.54
C GLU A 98 -23.17 -52.13 -14.21
N GLN A 99 -23.07 -51.43 -13.09
CA GLN A 99 -21.80 -51.03 -12.49
C GLN A 99 -21.37 -52.10 -11.50
N ILE A 100 -20.08 -52.47 -11.59
CA ILE A 100 -19.47 -53.41 -10.66
C ILE A 100 -18.41 -52.65 -9.86
N GLU A 101 -18.58 -52.59 -8.55
CA GLU A 101 -17.58 -52.01 -7.67
C GLU A 101 -16.56 -53.08 -7.26
N LEU A 102 -15.31 -52.94 -7.71
CA LEU A 102 -14.26 -53.94 -7.52
C LEU A 102 -13.84 -54.17 -6.05
N SER A 103 -14.07 -53.19 -5.17
CA SER A 103 -13.74 -53.31 -3.74
C SER A 103 -14.77 -54.10 -2.94
N SER A 104 -16.06 -53.96 -3.28
CA SER A 104 -17.18 -54.57 -2.57
C SER A 104 -17.79 -55.77 -3.32
N TRP A 105 -17.38 -56.00 -4.57
CA TRP A 105 -18.01 -56.94 -5.52
C TRP A 105 -19.53 -56.74 -5.67
N SER A 106 -20.03 -55.54 -5.32
CA SER A 106 -21.45 -55.23 -5.48
C SER A 106 -21.76 -54.91 -6.95
N ARG A 107 -22.89 -55.44 -7.43
CA ARG A 107 -23.44 -55.14 -8.75
C ARG A 107 -24.63 -54.21 -8.57
N THR A 108 -24.56 -53.03 -9.18
CA THR A 108 -25.65 -52.06 -9.18
C THR A 108 -26.19 -51.88 -10.59
N ASN A 109 -27.50 -52.05 -10.77
CA ASN A 109 -28.15 -51.84 -12.06
C ASN A 109 -28.30 -50.33 -12.30
N LEU A 110 -27.64 -49.79 -13.32
CA LEU A 110 -27.64 -48.36 -13.63
C LEU A 110 -28.82 -47.97 -14.55
N GLY A 111 -29.17 -48.85 -15.50
CA GLY A 111 -30.15 -48.54 -16.52
C GLY A 111 -30.26 -49.63 -17.58
N ALA A 112 -31.17 -49.41 -18.53
CA ALA A 112 -31.34 -50.22 -19.72
C ALA A 112 -31.15 -49.34 -20.96
N TRP A 113 -30.35 -49.78 -21.92
CA TRP A 113 -30.25 -49.15 -23.23
C TRP A 113 -31.11 -49.91 -24.21
N ILE A 114 -32.11 -49.25 -24.77
CA ILE A 114 -33.02 -49.84 -25.75
C ILE A 114 -32.65 -49.28 -27.11
N TYR A 115 -32.13 -50.14 -27.98
CA TYR A 115 -31.88 -49.79 -29.37
C TYR A 115 -33.15 -50.03 -30.19
N ASP A 116 -33.90 -48.98 -30.50
CA ASP A 116 -35.16 -49.03 -31.28
C ASP A 116 -35.10 -48.20 -32.58
N SER A 117 -33.97 -47.53 -32.87
CA SER A 117 -33.76 -46.61 -34.00
C SER A 117 -32.29 -46.17 -34.03
N PRO A 118 -31.72 -45.59 -35.12
CA PRO A 118 -30.32 -45.15 -35.15
C PRO A 118 -29.91 -44.15 -34.05
N SER A 119 -30.87 -43.54 -33.36
CA SER A 119 -30.65 -42.63 -32.23
C SER A 119 -30.61 -43.28 -30.84
N GLY A 120 -30.93 -44.57 -30.71
CA GLY A 120 -30.85 -45.41 -29.49
C GLY A 120 -31.11 -44.71 -28.14
N GLU A 121 -32.29 -44.88 -27.53
CA GLU A 121 -32.61 -44.23 -26.25
C GLU A 121 -32.00 -44.97 -25.04
N LEU A 122 -31.28 -44.22 -24.20
CA LEU A 122 -30.80 -44.67 -22.90
C LEU A 122 -31.88 -44.38 -21.84
N LEU A 123 -32.44 -45.44 -21.24
CA LEU A 123 -33.41 -45.33 -20.15
C LEU A 123 -32.72 -45.69 -18.83
N PHE A 124 -32.46 -44.67 -18.01
CA PHE A 124 -31.89 -44.85 -16.68
C PHE A 124 -32.96 -45.33 -15.70
N THR A 125 -32.72 -46.45 -15.02
CA THR A 125 -33.65 -47.02 -14.03
C THR A 125 -33.29 -46.62 -12.59
N SER A 126 -32.07 -46.14 -12.36
CA SER A 126 -31.60 -45.74 -11.04
C SER A 126 -31.74 -44.22 -10.81
N PRO A 127 -32.54 -43.77 -9.81
CA PRO A 127 -32.60 -42.35 -9.42
C PRO A 127 -31.27 -41.83 -8.87
N TRP A 128 -30.43 -42.73 -8.36
CA TRP A 128 -29.13 -42.44 -7.73
C TRP A 128 -28.10 -41.81 -8.66
N LEU A 129 -28.22 -42.01 -9.99
CA LEU A 129 -27.39 -41.31 -10.99
C LEU A 129 -27.64 -39.80 -11.00
N PHE A 130 -28.83 -39.37 -10.57
CA PHE A 130 -29.21 -37.95 -10.46
C PHE A 130 -29.02 -37.40 -9.04
N GLU A 131 -28.72 -38.25 -8.07
CA GLU A 131 -28.45 -37.84 -6.69
C GLU A 131 -27.02 -37.30 -6.64
N ARG A 132 -26.87 -36.02 -7.04
CA ARG A 132 -25.60 -35.28 -6.98
C ARG A 132 -25.09 -35.30 -5.54
N ARG A 133 -24.21 -36.25 -5.21
CA ARG A 133 -23.39 -36.16 -4.00
C ARG A 133 -22.55 -34.90 -4.13
N LYS A 134 -22.73 -33.97 -3.18
CA LYS A 134 -21.94 -32.74 -3.09
C LYS A 134 -20.46 -33.11 -3.05
N VAL A 135 -19.69 -32.70 -4.06
CA VAL A 135 -18.26 -33.04 -4.16
C VAL A 135 -17.50 -32.19 -3.13
N VAL A 136 -16.72 -32.83 -2.26
CA VAL A 136 -15.91 -32.13 -1.25
C VAL A 136 -14.48 -32.00 -1.75
N HIS A 137 -14.06 -30.76 -1.96
CA HIS A 137 -12.72 -30.39 -2.43
C HIS A 137 -11.78 -30.13 -1.27
N LYS A 138 -10.56 -30.68 -1.32
CA LYS A 138 -9.53 -30.39 -0.33
C LYS A 138 -8.78 -29.12 -0.70
N ALA A 139 -8.80 -28.13 0.19
CA ALA A 139 -8.14 -26.85 0.03
C ALA A 139 -6.87 -26.76 0.89
N ALA A 140 -5.70 -26.75 0.24
CA ALA A 140 -4.41 -26.57 0.91
C ALA A 140 -4.13 -25.09 1.17
N THR A 141 -3.68 -24.75 2.38
CA THR A 141 -3.37 -23.37 2.78
C THR A 141 -2.13 -23.28 3.69
N TYR A 142 -1.64 -22.07 3.92
CA TYR A 142 -0.66 -21.78 4.97
C TYR A 142 -1.08 -20.51 5.73
N ILE A 143 -0.57 -20.36 6.96
CA ILE A 143 -0.93 -19.22 7.81
C ILE A 143 -0.25 -17.95 7.27
N LEU A 144 -1.07 -16.98 6.86
CA LEU A 144 -0.62 -15.66 6.44
C LEU A 144 -1.68 -14.61 6.82
N PRO A 145 -1.49 -13.85 7.90
CA PRO A 145 -2.41 -12.78 8.26
C PRO A 145 -2.41 -11.64 7.22
N PRO A 146 -3.57 -11.02 6.91
CA PRO A 146 -4.92 -11.35 7.35
C PRO A 146 -5.67 -12.32 6.41
N PHE A 147 -4.98 -12.92 5.44
CA PHE A 147 -5.57 -13.83 4.46
C PHE A 147 -6.06 -15.12 5.10
N MET A 148 -5.24 -15.74 5.95
CA MET A 148 -5.51 -16.99 6.65
C MET A 148 -4.91 -16.96 8.05
N MET A 149 -5.77 -17.14 9.05
CA MET A 149 -5.45 -17.20 10.47
C MET A 149 -6.15 -18.39 11.11
N LYS A 150 -5.64 -18.83 12.26
CA LYS A 150 -6.14 -20.01 12.97
C LYS A 150 -6.61 -19.60 14.36
N ASN A 151 -7.85 -19.93 14.70
CA ASN A 151 -8.36 -19.73 16.05
C ASN A 151 -7.73 -20.73 17.03
N MET A 152 -7.83 -20.44 18.33
CA MET A 152 -7.42 -21.38 19.40
C MET A 152 -8.14 -22.74 19.28
N ASN A 153 -9.37 -22.76 18.76
CA ASN A 153 -10.16 -23.97 18.54
C ASN A 153 -9.74 -24.78 17.29
N GLY A 154 -8.70 -24.34 16.57
CA GLY A 154 -8.22 -24.98 15.34
C GLY A 154 -8.97 -24.59 14.06
N SER A 155 -10.10 -23.88 14.15
CA SER A 155 -10.85 -23.40 12.98
C SER A 155 -10.11 -22.29 12.24
N PHE A 156 -10.09 -22.36 10.90
CA PHE A 156 -9.52 -21.31 10.06
C PHE A 156 -10.49 -20.13 9.86
N TYR A 157 -9.95 -18.91 9.85
CA TYR A 157 -10.68 -17.69 9.54
C TYR A 157 -9.76 -16.70 8.82
N GLY A 158 -10.30 -15.79 8.02
CA GLY A 158 -9.50 -14.82 7.27
C GLY A 158 -10.19 -14.38 5.99
N TYR A 159 -9.54 -13.48 5.25
CA TYR A 159 -10.05 -12.97 3.98
C TYR A 159 -10.36 -14.09 2.99
N LEU A 160 -9.51 -15.12 2.90
CA LEU A 160 -9.70 -16.21 1.94
C LEU A 160 -10.82 -17.17 2.32
N VAL A 161 -11.09 -17.34 3.62
CA VAL A 161 -12.22 -18.15 4.09
C VAL A 161 -13.54 -17.47 3.72
N ASP A 162 -13.64 -16.16 3.95
CA ASP A 162 -14.82 -15.38 3.58
C ASP A 162 -15.01 -15.33 2.06
N LEU A 163 -13.92 -15.14 1.30
CA LEU A 163 -13.94 -15.20 -0.16
C LEU A 163 -14.48 -16.54 -0.66
N MET A 164 -14.00 -17.66 -0.12
CA MET A 164 -14.45 -18.99 -0.54
C MET A 164 -15.92 -19.25 -0.23
N LYS A 165 -16.43 -18.76 0.91
CA LYS A 165 -17.86 -18.84 1.24
C LYS A 165 -18.71 -18.04 0.26
N GLU A 166 -18.24 -16.86 -0.15
CA GLU A 166 -18.93 -16.05 -1.17
C GLU A 166 -18.93 -16.71 -2.54
N ILE A 167 -17.81 -17.33 -2.93
CA ILE A 167 -17.71 -18.13 -4.16
C ILE A 167 -18.69 -19.31 -4.11
N GLN A 168 -18.72 -20.05 -2.99
CA GLN A 168 -19.64 -21.18 -2.80
C GLN A 168 -21.10 -20.75 -2.90
N ALA A 169 -21.45 -19.60 -2.29
CA ALA A 169 -22.80 -19.03 -2.36
C ALA A 169 -23.22 -18.69 -3.81
N LYS A 170 -22.27 -18.30 -4.68
CA LYS A 170 -22.54 -18.04 -6.11
C LYS A 170 -22.59 -19.30 -6.97
N SER A 171 -21.83 -20.33 -6.60
CA SER A 171 -21.77 -21.59 -7.35
C SER A 171 -22.97 -22.53 -7.10
N GLY A 172 -23.90 -22.16 -6.21
CA GLY A 172 -25.17 -22.86 -6.02
C GLY A 172 -25.04 -24.28 -5.46
N ASP A 173 -24.51 -24.42 -4.23
CA ASP A 173 -24.43 -25.65 -3.42
C ASP A 173 -23.91 -26.93 -4.12
N ALA A 174 -23.32 -26.81 -5.31
CA ALA A 174 -22.85 -27.92 -6.13
C ALA A 174 -21.66 -28.67 -5.50
N TRP A 175 -20.83 -27.96 -4.74
CA TRP A 175 -19.62 -28.48 -4.12
C TRP A 175 -19.39 -27.89 -2.73
N ASP A 176 -18.57 -28.58 -1.94
CA ASP A 176 -18.10 -28.16 -0.63
C ASP A 176 -16.58 -28.21 -0.56
N PHE A 177 -15.99 -27.62 0.48
CA PHE A 177 -14.55 -27.62 0.64
C PHE A 177 -14.09 -27.81 2.10
N GLU A 178 -12.99 -28.53 2.26
CA GLU A 178 -12.32 -28.74 3.54
C GLU A 178 -10.92 -28.10 3.50
N ILE A 179 -10.65 -27.20 4.44
CA ILE A 179 -9.36 -26.50 4.53
C ILE A 179 -8.40 -27.31 5.40
N TYR A 180 -7.18 -27.53 4.91
CA TYR A 180 -6.09 -28.06 5.69
C TYR A 180 -4.79 -27.27 5.49
N GLU A 181 -3.99 -27.22 6.55
CA GLU A 181 -2.70 -26.53 6.55
C GLU A 181 -1.60 -27.42 5.96
N VAL A 182 -0.78 -26.86 5.08
CA VAL A 182 0.34 -27.57 4.46
C VAL A 182 1.45 -27.83 5.50
N PRO A 183 2.06 -29.03 5.54
CA PRO A 183 3.07 -29.37 6.54
C PRO A 183 4.27 -28.41 6.60
N ASP A 184 4.69 -27.90 5.44
CA ASP A 184 5.85 -27.01 5.32
C ASP A 184 5.54 -25.53 5.61
N GLY A 185 4.25 -25.15 5.73
CA GLY A 185 3.83 -23.77 5.97
C GLY A 185 4.24 -22.74 4.90
N LYS A 186 4.57 -23.20 3.68
CA LYS A 186 5.09 -22.35 2.58
C LYS A 186 4.14 -22.33 1.37
N ALA A 187 4.20 -21.25 0.60
CA ALA A 187 3.44 -21.11 -0.65
C ALA A 187 3.82 -22.17 -1.71
N GLY A 188 5.11 -22.42 -1.88
CA GLY A 188 5.65 -23.43 -2.79
C GLY A 188 6.60 -22.84 -3.82
N ASN A 189 7.88 -23.18 -3.65
CA ASN A 189 8.97 -22.84 -4.57
C ASN A 189 9.60 -24.14 -5.09
N LYS A 190 10.22 -24.05 -6.26
CA LYS A 190 10.87 -25.21 -6.89
C LYS A 190 12.24 -25.41 -6.24
N ARG A 191 12.49 -26.57 -5.63
CA ARG A 191 13.82 -26.88 -5.06
C ARG A 191 14.83 -27.05 -6.18
N MET A 192 15.95 -26.32 -6.12
CA MET A 192 17.00 -26.34 -7.15
C MET A 192 17.64 -27.72 -7.36
N LYS A 193 17.75 -28.57 -6.32
CA LYS A 193 18.46 -29.85 -6.41
C LYS A 193 17.72 -30.94 -7.20
N ASN A 194 16.42 -31.08 -6.99
CA ASN A 194 15.63 -32.21 -7.53
C ASN A 194 14.49 -31.75 -8.45
N GLY A 195 14.23 -30.44 -8.54
CA GLY A 195 13.10 -29.89 -9.30
C GLY A 195 11.71 -30.18 -8.69
N GLU A 196 11.68 -30.69 -7.46
CA GLU A 196 10.44 -30.93 -6.70
C GLU A 196 9.83 -29.62 -6.18
N TRP A 197 8.52 -29.60 -6.09
CA TRP A 197 7.75 -28.48 -5.56
C TRP A 197 7.34 -28.77 -4.13
N ASN A 198 7.57 -27.82 -3.23
CA ASN A 198 7.08 -27.87 -1.85
C ASN A 198 5.83 -26.99 -1.68
N GLY A 199 5.33 -26.89 -0.45
CA GLY A 199 4.25 -25.97 -0.12
C GLY A 199 2.91 -26.30 -0.81
N VAL A 200 2.03 -25.30 -0.91
CA VAL A 200 0.71 -25.42 -1.54
C VAL A 200 0.80 -25.90 -2.99
N ILE A 201 1.75 -25.38 -3.77
CA ILE A 201 1.98 -25.82 -5.16
C ILE A 201 2.38 -27.31 -5.23
N GLY A 202 3.20 -27.78 -4.28
CA GLY A 202 3.57 -29.19 -4.17
C GLY A 202 2.38 -30.10 -3.90
N GLU A 203 1.47 -29.70 -3.01
CA GLU A 203 0.24 -30.45 -2.71
C GLU A 203 -0.69 -30.57 -3.91
N LEU A 204 -0.85 -29.50 -4.69
CA LEU A 204 -1.64 -29.49 -5.92
C LEU A 204 -1.01 -30.36 -7.02
N LYS A 205 0.31 -30.28 -7.20
CA LYS A 205 1.05 -31.12 -8.16
C LYS A 205 0.94 -32.60 -7.78
N ALA A 206 0.98 -32.92 -6.49
CA ALA A 206 0.84 -34.27 -5.97
C ALA A 206 -0.62 -34.78 -5.96
N LYS A 207 -1.59 -33.96 -6.37
CA LYS A 207 -3.04 -34.26 -6.36
C LYS A 207 -3.58 -34.61 -4.95
N ARG A 208 -2.95 -34.08 -3.90
CA ARG A 208 -3.41 -34.24 -2.50
C ARG A 208 -4.43 -33.18 -2.12
N ALA A 209 -4.31 -31.99 -2.72
CA ALA A 209 -5.32 -30.94 -2.72
C ALA A 209 -5.86 -30.71 -4.13
N SER A 210 -7.10 -30.22 -4.21
CA SER A 210 -7.72 -29.76 -5.45
C SER A 210 -7.66 -28.23 -5.59
N ILE A 211 -7.64 -27.50 -4.47
CA ILE A 211 -7.60 -26.03 -4.42
C ILE A 211 -6.42 -25.58 -3.55
N GLY A 212 -5.66 -24.58 -4.02
CA GLY A 212 -4.66 -23.87 -3.26
C GLY A 212 -5.23 -22.55 -2.75
N LEU A 213 -5.65 -22.53 -1.49
CA LEU A 213 -6.28 -21.39 -0.86
C LEU A 213 -5.23 -20.52 -0.16
N ALA A 214 -4.46 -19.76 -0.94
CA ALA A 214 -3.44 -18.84 -0.46
C ALA A 214 -3.24 -17.68 -1.44
N PRO A 215 -2.67 -16.53 -1.01
CA PRO A 215 -2.28 -15.48 -1.94
C PRO A 215 -1.04 -15.92 -2.71
N LEU A 216 -1.28 -16.58 -3.84
CA LEU A 216 -0.24 -17.09 -4.73
C LEU A 216 -0.06 -16.14 -5.90
N SER A 217 1.16 -15.62 -6.06
CA SER A 217 1.53 -14.87 -7.26
C SER A 217 1.55 -15.79 -8.47
N VAL A 218 0.86 -15.37 -9.53
CA VAL A 218 0.89 -16.03 -10.83
C VAL A 218 2.28 -15.86 -11.42
N MET A 219 2.96 -16.99 -11.66
CA MET A 219 4.33 -17.04 -12.20
C MET A 219 4.40 -18.12 -13.27
N ALA A 220 5.16 -17.87 -14.33
CA ALA A 220 5.29 -18.80 -15.46
C ALA A 220 5.76 -20.21 -15.05
N GLU A 221 6.52 -20.35 -13.97
CA GLU A 221 6.94 -21.65 -13.46
C GLU A 221 5.83 -22.42 -12.74
N ARG A 222 4.96 -21.70 -12.03
CA ARG A 222 3.81 -22.30 -11.32
C ARG A 222 2.72 -22.68 -12.31
N ASP A 223 2.49 -21.85 -13.32
CA ASP A 223 1.51 -22.09 -14.41
C ASP A 223 1.80 -23.37 -15.22
N LYS A 224 3.07 -23.79 -15.25
CA LYS A 224 3.44 -25.08 -15.86
C LYS A 224 2.86 -26.29 -15.10
N VAL A 225 2.66 -26.19 -13.79
CA VAL A 225 2.29 -27.32 -12.92
C VAL A 225 0.89 -27.23 -12.32
N VAL A 226 0.35 -26.03 -12.18
CA VAL A 226 -1.00 -25.75 -11.69
C VAL A 226 -1.68 -24.74 -12.59
N ASP A 227 -3.01 -24.71 -12.60
CA ASP A 227 -3.75 -23.67 -13.32
C ASP A 227 -4.21 -22.61 -12.31
N PHE A 228 -4.25 -21.35 -12.73
CA PHE A 228 -4.69 -20.24 -11.89
C PHE A 228 -6.07 -19.75 -12.32
N THR A 229 -6.87 -19.33 -11.33
CA THR A 229 -8.11 -18.61 -11.58
C THR A 229 -7.84 -17.20 -12.10
N VAL A 230 -8.89 -16.50 -12.50
CA VAL A 230 -8.85 -15.04 -12.62
C VAL A 230 -8.35 -14.41 -11.31
N PRO A 231 -7.52 -13.35 -11.36
CA PRO A 231 -7.02 -12.71 -10.14
C PRO A 231 -8.16 -12.16 -9.29
N TYR A 232 -8.17 -12.51 -7.99
CA TYR A 232 -9.18 -12.04 -7.04
C TYR A 232 -8.70 -10.82 -6.22
N TYR A 233 -7.42 -10.48 -6.35
CA TYR A 233 -6.78 -9.42 -5.57
C TYR A 233 -5.88 -8.58 -6.47
N ASP A 234 -5.54 -7.38 -6.02
CA ASP A 234 -4.71 -6.44 -6.77
C ASP A 234 -3.33 -7.02 -7.06
N LEU A 235 -2.64 -6.40 -8.03
CA LEU A 235 -1.24 -6.67 -8.31
C LEU A 235 -0.42 -6.38 -7.05
N VAL A 236 0.39 -7.36 -6.63
CA VAL A 236 1.27 -7.28 -5.47
C VAL A 236 2.70 -7.33 -5.95
N GLY A 237 3.47 -6.29 -5.61
CA GLY A 237 4.91 -6.27 -5.84
C GLY A 237 5.73 -6.49 -4.57
N LEU A 238 7.04 -6.35 -4.75
CA LEU A 238 8.02 -6.28 -3.67
C LEU A 238 8.15 -4.83 -3.21
N THR A 239 8.24 -4.63 -1.91
CA THR A 239 8.52 -3.34 -1.28
C THR A 239 9.53 -3.48 -0.15
N ILE A 240 9.87 -2.36 0.46
CA ILE A 240 10.91 -2.26 1.48
C ILE A 240 10.24 -1.88 2.80
N LEU A 241 10.56 -2.63 3.85
CA LEU A 241 10.19 -2.34 5.22
C LEU A 241 11.39 -1.77 5.96
N ILE A 242 11.23 -0.58 6.52
CA ILE A 242 12.23 0.02 7.41
C ILE A 242 11.61 0.41 8.75
N LYS A 243 12.47 0.75 9.70
CA LYS A 243 12.05 1.41 10.94
C LYS A 243 11.81 2.89 10.67
N LYS A 244 10.65 3.39 11.10
CA LYS A 244 10.31 4.81 11.04
C LYS A 244 11.35 5.64 11.79
N PRO A 245 11.94 6.69 11.18
CA PRO A 245 12.91 7.52 11.87
C PRO A 245 12.24 8.23 13.06
N ALA A 246 12.85 8.12 14.24
CA ALA A 246 12.38 8.84 15.41
C ALA A 246 12.62 10.33 15.19
N ALA A 247 11.56 11.15 15.23
CA ALA A 247 11.71 12.59 15.19
C ALA A 247 12.44 13.04 16.47
N SER A 248 13.69 13.51 16.35
CA SER A 248 14.42 14.10 17.47
C SER A 248 13.73 15.42 17.85
N SER A 249 12.97 15.43 18.93
CA SER A 249 12.23 16.59 19.45
C SER A 249 13.10 17.42 20.39
N HIS A 250 14.00 18.23 19.82
CA HIS A 250 14.70 19.27 20.58
C HIS A 250 13.88 20.56 20.61
N LEU A 251 13.58 21.07 21.82
CA LEU A 251 12.77 22.29 22.03
C LEU A 251 13.44 23.58 21.50
N PHE A 252 14.75 23.56 21.27
CA PHE A 252 15.57 24.71 20.84
C PHE A 252 16.13 24.56 19.43
N LYS A 253 15.43 23.84 18.53
CA LYS A 253 15.85 23.68 17.12
C LYS A 253 16.16 25.01 16.40
N PHE A 254 15.49 26.10 16.77
CA PHE A 254 15.70 27.42 16.17
C PHE A 254 17.05 28.07 16.54
N VAL A 255 17.70 27.66 17.64
CA VAL A 255 19.02 28.19 18.03
C VAL A 255 20.13 27.59 17.16
N ASN A 256 20.00 26.30 16.84
CA ASN A 256 20.94 25.53 16.02
C ASN A 256 20.99 25.98 14.54
N VAL A 257 20.23 27.00 14.15
CA VAL A 257 20.24 27.59 12.80
C VAL A 257 21.53 28.38 12.53
N LEU A 258 22.14 28.92 13.58
CA LEU A 258 23.43 29.60 13.53
C LEU A 258 24.43 28.85 14.40
N GLU A 259 25.68 28.79 13.96
CA GLU A 259 26.77 28.23 14.75
C GLU A 259 27.01 29.04 16.03
N ASP A 260 27.48 28.36 17.07
CA ASP A 260 27.74 28.98 18.37
C ASP A 260 28.75 30.13 18.29
N ASP A 261 29.73 30.04 17.39
CA ASP A 261 30.73 31.09 17.15
C ASP A 261 30.10 32.41 16.63
N VAL A 262 29.05 32.31 15.81
CA VAL A 262 28.30 33.48 15.33
C VAL A 262 27.53 34.14 16.48
N TRP A 263 26.99 33.34 17.40
CA TRP A 263 26.32 33.86 18.59
C TRP A 263 27.28 34.61 19.52
N TYR A 264 28.47 34.05 19.77
CA TYR A 264 29.47 34.72 20.62
C TYR A 264 30.01 36.00 19.98
N SER A 265 30.23 36.01 18.66
CA SER A 265 30.66 37.23 17.95
C SER A 265 29.58 38.30 17.92
N ALA A 266 28.30 37.94 17.79
CA ALA A 266 27.18 38.89 17.90
C ALA A 266 27.07 39.49 19.30
N LEU A 267 27.25 38.69 20.36
CA LEU A 267 27.28 39.18 21.74
C LEU A 267 28.46 40.14 21.96
N MET A 268 29.63 39.81 21.42
CA MET A 268 30.81 40.67 21.52
C MET A 268 30.61 42.00 20.76
N ALA A 269 30.03 41.96 19.56
CA ALA A 269 29.68 43.15 18.79
C ALA A 269 28.65 44.05 19.52
N TYR A 270 27.68 43.44 20.21
CA TYR A 270 26.71 44.16 21.03
C TYR A 270 27.36 44.92 22.19
N ILE A 271 28.25 44.26 22.95
CA ILE A 271 28.96 44.89 24.07
C ILE A 271 29.87 46.00 23.55
N PHE A 272 30.61 45.72 22.46
CA PHE A 272 31.52 46.68 21.84
C PHE A 272 30.80 47.95 21.37
N THR A 273 29.70 47.82 20.63
CA THR A 273 28.94 48.99 20.16
C THR A 273 28.30 49.78 21.29
N SER A 274 27.85 49.12 22.36
CA SER A 274 27.31 49.78 23.56
C SER A 274 28.37 50.64 24.27
N ILE A 275 29.60 50.12 24.42
CA ILE A 275 30.73 50.86 25.01
C ILE A 275 31.19 51.99 24.09
N LEU A 276 31.21 51.76 22.77
CA LEU A 276 31.62 52.75 21.79
C LEU A 276 30.64 53.92 21.76
N LEU A 277 29.33 53.67 21.80
CA LEU A 277 28.30 54.71 21.92
C LEU A 277 28.46 55.53 23.20
N PHE A 278 28.72 54.88 24.34
CA PHE A 278 28.98 55.58 25.60
C PHE A 278 30.24 56.46 25.52
N THR A 279 31.30 55.96 24.91
CA THR A 279 32.58 56.68 24.75
C THR A 279 32.41 57.90 23.85
N PHE A 280 31.69 57.77 22.74
CA PHE A 280 31.41 58.89 21.83
C PHE A 280 30.46 59.93 22.42
N ASP A 281 29.52 59.50 23.27
CA ASP A 281 28.68 60.45 24.01
C ASP A 281 29.53 61.25 25.02
N LEU A 282 30.45 60.59 25.74
CA LEU A 282 31.32 61.24 26.72
C LEU A 282 32.31 62.23 26.07
N MET A 283 32.95 61.82 24.96
CA MET A 283 34.00 62.62 24.32
C MET A 283 33.48 63.75 23.43
N SER A 284 32.25 63.66 22.92
CA SER A 284 31.75 64.64 21.95
C SER A 284 31.27 65.95 22.63
N PRO A 285 31.76 67.12 22.20
CA PRO A 285 31.34 68.41 22.79
C PRO A 285 29.89 68.79 22.46
N TYR A 286 29.28 68.12 21.48
CA TYR A 286 27.90 68.33 21.03
C TYR A 286 26.88 67.34 21.64
N SER A 287 27.32 66.46 22.57
CA SER A 287 26.44 65.56 23.32
C SER A 287 25.57 66.34 24.32
N TYR A 288 24.36 65.82 24.60
CA TYR A 288 23.42 66.38 25.57
C TYR A 288 24.02 66.61 26.96
N THR A 289 24.85 65.67 27.44
CA THR A 289 25.48 65.72 28.76
C THR A 289 26.46 66.89 28.88
N ASN A 290 27.23 67.14 27.82
CA ASN A 290 28.22 68.22 27.75
C ASN A 290 27.56 69.58 27.45
N LEU A 291 26.47 69.60 26.69
CA LEU A 291 25.72 70.83 26.36
C LEU A 291 24.87 71.36 27.54
N GLN A 292 24.28 70.47 28.35
CA GLN A 292 23.52 70.83 29.57
C GLN A 292 24.36 71.58 30.60
N ARG A 293 25.68 71.40 30.58
CA ARG A 293 26.62 72.11 31.45
C ARG A 293 26.76 73.60 31.11
N ASN A 294 26.42 74.01 29.88
CA ASN A 294 26.66 75.37 29.37
C ASN A 294 25.40 76.19 29.00
N ARG A 295 24.18 75.63 28.92
CA ARG A 295 22.93 76.41 28.73
C ARG A 295 21.74 75.82 29.49
N ARG A 296 21.02 76.68 30.22
CA ARG A 296 19.68 76.42 30.80
C ARG A 296 18.63 76.32 29.69
N SER A 297 18.59 75.22 28.94
CA SER A 297 17.43 74.89 28.09
C SER A 297 16.67 73.70 28.67
N ARG A 298 15.37 73.88 28.91
CA ARG A 298 14.44 72.89 29.48
C ARG A 298 13.82 72.04 28.37
N GLU A 299 14.59 71.14 27.77
CA GLU A 299 14.05 70.01 27.03
C GLU A 299 14.42 68.71 27.76
N LYS A 300 13.43 67.86 28.06
CA LYS A 300 13.63 66.57 28.72
C LYS A 300 14.13 65.55 27.68
N CYS A 301 15.39 65.67 27.25
CA CYS A 301 16.01 64.73 26.32
C CYS A 301 16.63 63.53 27.06
N ARG A 302 16.70 62.37 26.41
CA ARG A 302 17.31 61.16 26.98
C ARG A 302 18.82 61.37 27.22
N VAL A 303 19.28 61.10 28.44
CA VAL A 303 20.71 61.09 28.79
C VAL A 303 21.26 59.69 28.55
N PHE A 304 22.30 59.57 27.72
CA PHE A 304 22.93 58.28 27.40
C PHE A 304 23.88 57.85 28.53
N ASN A 305 23.33 57.26 29.57
CA ASN A 305 24.12 56.48 30.53
C ASN A 305 24.49 55.11 29.93
N LEU A 306 25.53 54.45 30.44
CA LEU A 306 25.94 53.11 29.99
C LEU A 306 24.79 52.08 29.99
N LYS A 307 23.89 52.16 30.98
CA LYS A 307 22.65 51.35 31.02
C LYS A 307 21.66 51.68 29.87
N GLU A 308 21.56 52.95 29.49
CA GLU A 308 20.68 53.42 28.41
C GLU A 308 21.29 53.09 27.05
N CYS A 309 22.63 53.03 26.94
CA CYS A 309 23.34 52.54 25.76
C CYS A 309 23.08 51.05 25.52
N PHE A 310 23.19 50.21 26.57
CA PHE A 310 22.82 48.80 26.48
C PHE A 310 21.35 48.60 26.09
N TRP A 311 20.47 49.40 26.70
CA TRP A 311 19.03 49.39 26.40
C TRP A 311 18.72 49.88 24.98
N PHE A 312 19.43 50.89 24.50
CA PHE A 312 19.32 51.39 23.13
C PHE A 312 19.77 50.32 22.12
N CYS A 313 20.94 49.68 22.33
CA CYS A 313 21.46 48.67 21.42
C CYS A 313 20.54 47.44 21.32
N ILE A 314 19.93 46.99 22.43
CA ILE A 314 19.04 45.82 22.42
C ILE A 314 17.69 46.13 21.74
N ILE A 315 17.08 47.29 22.02
CA ILE A 315 15.84 47.70 21.35
C ILE A 315 16.11 47.94 19.87
N SER A 316 17.27 48.50 19.52
CA SER A 316 17.66 48.75 18.15
C SER A 316 17.86 47.49 17.31
N LEU A 317 18.13 46.34 17.93
CA LEU A 317 18.17 45.05 17.25
C LEU A 317 16.75 44.55 16.94
N THR A 318 15.76 44.96 17.72
CA THR A 318 14.35 44.63 17.43
C THR A 318 13.75 45.58 16.40
N PRO A 319 12.80 45.12 15.56
CA PRO A 319 12.13 45.97 14.57
C PRO A 319 11.36 47.18 15.14
N GLN A 320 11.19 47.26 16.47
CA GLN A 320 10.48 48.35 17.13
C GLN A 320 11.30 49.66 17.24
N GLY A 321 12.62 49.61 16.97
CA GLY A 321 13.49 50.80 16.87
C GLY A 321 13.91 51.41 18.22
N GLY A 322 15.15 51.90 18.30
CA GLY A 322 15.84 52.28 19.57
C GLY A 322 15.37 53.54 20.32
N GLY A 323 14.29 54.19 19.88
CA GLY A 323 13.90 55.53 20.37
C GLY A 323 14.81 56.64 19.85
N GLU A 324 14.95 57.74 20.59
CA GLU A 324 15.70 58.92 20.14
C GLU A 324 17.20 58.62 19.95
N ALA A 325 17.70 58.83 18.73
CA ALA A 325 19.12 58.68 18.39
C ALA A 325 19.98 59.79 19.01
N PRO A 326 21.28 59.54 19.28
CA PRO A 326 22.16 60.54 19.85
C PRO A 326 22.32 61.75 18.90
N ARG A 327 22.54 62.94 19.48
CA ARG A 327 22.59 64.20 18.74
C ARG A 327 23.90 64.39 17.95
N ASN A 328 24.99 63.80 18.44
CA ASN A 328 26.31 63.88 17.82
C ASN A 328 26.35 63.15 16.46
N VAL A 329 26.99 63.75 15.47
CA VAL A 329 27.12 63.15 14.13
C VAL A 329 27.88 61.82 14.20
N SER A 330 28.94 61.74 15.02
CA SER A 330 29.72 60.53 15.24
C SER A 330 28.89 59.40 15.87
N GLY A 331 28.00 59.69 16.83
CA GLY A 331 27.12 58.69 17.41
C GLY A 331 26.04 58.24 16.42
N ARG A 332 25.52 59.14 15.57
CA ARG A 332 24.59 58.77 14.50
C ARG A 332 25.21 57.81 13.48
N LEU A 333 26.48 58.00 13.14
CA LEU A 333 27.18 57.06 12.25
C LEU A 333 27.30 55.67 12.89
N VAL A 334 27.66 55.59 14.17
CA VAL A 334 27.73 54.30 14.89
C VAL A 334 26.36 53.62 14.95
N VAL A 335 25.31 54.39 15.26
CA VAL A 335 23.93 53.88 15.26
C VAL A 335 23.51 53.40 13.88
N ALA A 336 23.84 54.13 12.82
CA ALA A 336 23.54 53.72 11.45
C ALA A 336 24.26 52.42 11.07
N THR A 337 25.54 52.27 11.44
CA THR A 337 26.30 51.02 11.25
C THR A 337 25.69 49.87 12.05
N TRP A 338 25.26 50.13 13.29
CA TRP A 338 24.57 49.13 14.12
C TRP A 338 23.23 48.70 13.53
N TRP A 339 22.46 49.63 12.95
CA TRP A 339 21.21 49.32 12.25
C TRP A 339 21.43 48.43 11.03
N ILE A 340 22.45 48.74 10.22
CA ILE A 340 22.82 47.89 9.08
C ILE A 340 23.23 46.50 9.56
N PHE A 341 24.04 46.41 10.61
CA PHE A 341 24.45 45.14 11.20
C PHE A 341 23.24 44.32 11.70
N GLY A 342 22.36 44.93 12.50
CA GLY A 342 21.16 44.26 13.02
C GLY A 342 20.21 43.80 11.92
N PHE A 343 20.02 44.63 10.88
CA PHE A 343 19.20 44.28 9.71
C PHE A 343 19.77 43.07 8.94
N ILE A 344 21.09 43.06 8.69
CA ILE A 344 21.76 41.94 8.01
C ILE A 344 21.64 40.66 8.85
N MET A 345 21.92 40.75 10.16
CA MET A 345 21.85 39.59 11.07
C MET A 345 20.44 38.97 11.12
N ILE A 346 19.39 39.79 11.26
CA ILE A 346 18.01 39.28 11.26
C ILE A 346 17.66 38.66 9.90
N SER A 347 18.04 39.31 8.80
CA SER A 347 17.75 38.81 7.44
C SER A 347 18.47 37.49 7.14
N MET A 348 19.70 37.32 7.60
CA MET A 348 20.44 36.06 7.49
C MET A 348 19.81 34.97 8.35
N TYR A 349 19.42 35.30 9.58
CA TYR A 349 18.76 34.35 10.47
C TYR A 349 17.42 33.86 9.89
N THR A 350 16.60 34.76 9.34
CA THR A 350 15.31 34.37 8.74
C THR A 350 15.49 33.54 7.47
N ALA A 351 16.49 33.86 6.64
CA ALA A 351 16.82 33.07 5.45
C ALA A 351 17.32 31.67 5.79
N ASN A 352 18.25 31.56 6.75
CA ASN A 352 18.79 30.27 7.18
C ASN A 352 17.76 29.43 7.92
N LEU A 353 16.89 30.04 8.73
CA LEU A 353 15.77 29.34 9.37
C LEU A 353 14.81 28.76 8.33
N ALA A 354 14.46 29.55 7.30
CA ALA A 354 13.61 29.08 6.21
C ALA A 354 14.25 27.91 5.45
N ALA A 355 15.54 28.01 5.12
CA ALA A 355 16.30 26.93 4.47
C ALA A 355 16.41 25.68 5.35
N TYR A 356 16.64 25.83 6.65
CA TYR A 356 16.72 24.70 7.58
C TYR A 356 15.39 23.94 7.69
N LEU A 357 14.27 24.67 7.73
CA LEU A 357 12.92 24.07 7.77
C LEU A 357 12.54 23.35 6.46
N THR A 358 13.12 23.74 5.32
CA THR A 358 12.89 23.05 4.04
C THR A 358 13.82 21.85 3.86
N VAL A 359 15.10 21.95 4.25
CA VAL A 359 16.09 20.86 4.13
C VAL A 359 15.80 19.71 5.08
N SER A 360 15.40 19.99 6.32
CA SER A 360 15.00 18.94 7.28
C SER A 360 13.79 18.11 6.83
N ARG A 361 13.02 18.61 5.84
CA ARG A 361 11.94 17.87 5.17
C ARG A 361 12.42 17.07 3.95
N LEU A 362 13.62 17.33 3.45
CA LEU A 362 14.18 16.71 2.25
C LEU A 362 15.15 15.57 2.57
N GLU A 363 15.89 15.63 3.68
CA GLU A 363 17.05 14.76 3.93
C GLU A 363 16.79 13.35 4.48
N ASN A 364 15.54 12.93 4.76
CA ASN A 364 15.34 11.69 5.54
C ASN A 364 14.54 10.56 4.89
N ASP A 365 14.08 10.69 3.65
CA ASP A 365 13.24 9.65 3.06
C ASP A 365 13.94 9.03 1.86
N ILE A 366 14.45 7.81 2.04
CA ILE A 366 14.69 6.91 0.91
C ILE A 366 13.33 6.68 0.27
N LYS A 367 13.16 7.01 -1.01
CA LYS A 367 11.85 6.88 -1.69
C LYS A 367 11.82 5.72 -2.67
N SER A 368 12.97 5.15 -3.00
CA SER A 368 13.05 4.08 -3.98
C SER A 368 14.07 3.01 -3.61
N PHE A 369 13.85 1.82 -4.16
CA PHE A 369 14.82 0.73 -4.07
C PHE A 369 16.17 1.10 -4.68
N ASP A 370 16.19 1.91 -5.74
CA ASP A 370 17.41 2.29 -6.41
C ASP A 370 18.28 3.22 -5.56
N GLU A 371 17.67 4.12 -4.79
CA GLU A 371 18.37 4.94 -3.78
C GLU A 371 18.92 4.07 -2.65
N LEU A 372 18.13 3.10 -2.16
CA LEU A 372 18.58 2.11 -1.15
C LEU A 372 19.78 1.31 -1.66
N ALA A 373 19.78 0.91 -2.92
CA ALA A 373 20.86 0.13 -3.52
C ALA A 373 22.15 0.95 -3.72
N ARG A 374 22.06 2.27 -3.92
CA ARG A 374 23.24 3.15 -4.09
C ARG A 374 23.93 3.50 -2.78
N GLN A 375 23.19 3.59 -1.69
CA GLN A 375 23.78 3.90 -0.38
C GLN A 375 24.44 2.66 0.25
N TYR A 376 25.38 2.89 1.18
CA TYR A 376 26.06 1.83 1.94
C TYR A 376 25.70 1.78 3.43
N ASN A 377 24.96 2.78 3.94
CA ASN A 377 24.67 2.91 5.36
C ASN A 377 23.63 1.87 5.85
N ILE A 378 22.57 1.65 5.05
CA ILE A 378 21.51 0.71 5.40
C ILE A 378 21.79 -0.63 4.73
N LYS A 379 21.94 -1.67 5.56
CA LYS A 379 22.01 -3.05 5.08
C LYS A 379 20.62 -3.54 4.71
N PHE A 380 20.52 -4.34 3.67
CA PHE A 380 19.23 -4.89 3.26
C PHE A 380 19.34 -6.35 2.86
N SER A 381 18.27 -7.10 3.08
CA SER A 381 18.19 -8.51 2.68
C SER A 381 16.74 -8.97 2.55
N VAL A 382 16.58 -10.23 2.18
CA VAL A 382 15.31 -10.92 1.94
C VAL A 382 15.20 -12.15 2.83
N VAL A 383 13.97 -12.68 2.95
CA VAL A 383 13.70 -13.93 3.65
C VAL A 383 14.14 -15.12 2.78
N ASN A 384 14.72 -16.14 3.41
CA ASN A 384 15.14 -17.36 2.76
C ASN A 384 13.93 -18.15 2.20
N ASP A 385 14.12 -18.83 1.07
CA ASP A 385 13.04 -19.52 0.32
C ASP A 385 11.82 -18.64 0.01
N SER A 386 12.00 -17.32 -0.18
CA SER A 386 10.91 -16.40 -0.53
C SER A 386 10.85 -16.11 -2.04
N VAL A 387 9.71 -15.60 -2.50
CA VAL A 387 9.56 -15.11 -3.88
C VAL A 387 10.51 -13.96 -4.17
N ALA A 388 10.81 -13.12 -3.17
CA ALA A 388 11.76 -12.02 -3.26
C ALA A 388 13.19 -12.53 -3.51
N MET A 389 13.62 -13.56 -2.78
CA MET A 389 14.95 -14.17 -2.97
C MET A 389 15.11 -14.73 -4.38
N ASP A 390 14.12 -15.51 -4.84
CA ASP A 390 14.09 -16.04 -6.21
C ASP A 390 14.16 -14.92 -7.25
N TYR A 391 13.49 -13.79 -7.02
CA TYR A 391 13.52 -12.64 -7.93
C TYR A 391 14.94 -12.07 -8.07
N PHE A 392 15.62 -11.76 -6.96
CA PHE A 392 16.97 -11.19 -7.00
C PHE A 392 18.00 -12.19 -7.52
N ALA A 393 17.94 -13.46 -7.09
CA ALA A 393 18.82 -14.52 -7.55
C ALA A 393 18.74 -14.71 -9.08
N ARG A 394 17.52 -14.71 -9.64
CA ARG A 394 17.31 -14.84 -11.08
C ARG A 394 17.77 -13.60 -11.84
N ARG A 395 17.53 -12.40 -11.32
CA ARG A 395 17.97 -11.15 -11.96
C ARG A 395 19.50 -11.09 -12.03
N ALA A 396 20.18 -11.41 -10.93
CA ALA A 396 21.64 -11.51 -10.90
C ALA A 396 22.16 -12.62 -11.83
N GLY A 397 21.50 -13.77 -11.86
CA GLY A 397 21.86 -14.87 -12.77
C GLY A 397 21.70 -14.50 -14.25
N ILE A 398 20.61 -13.81 -14.62
CA ILE A 398 20.37 -13.33 -15.97
C ILE A 398 21.46 -12.31 -16.38
N GLU A 399 21.76 -11.36 -15.50
CA GLU A 399 22.80 -10.36 -15.73
C GLU A 399 24.17 -11.01 -15.92
N LYS A 400 24.50 -12.01 -15.10
CA LYS A 400 25.73 -12.79 -15.23
C LYS A 400 25.80 -13.53 -16.57
N ILE A 401 24.70 -14.16 -17.01
CA ILE A 401 24.63 -14.83 -18.31
C ILE A 401 24.84 -13.83 -19.46
N PHE A 402 24.22 -12.66 -19.40
CA PHE A 402 24.44 -11.61 -20.42
C PHE A 402 25.90 -11.16 -20.44
N GLN A 403 26.51 -10.98 -19.27
CA GLN A 403 27.92 -10.60 -19.16
C GLN A 403 28.86 -11.70 -19.70
N GLU A 404 28.57 -12.97 -19.42
CA GLU A 404 29.34 -14.11 -19.95
C GLU A 404 29.19 -14.23 -21.47
N LYS A 405 27.96 -14.16 -21.99
CA LYS A 405 27.69 -14.20 -23.43
C LYS A 405 28.34 -13.05 -24.18
N TRP A 406 28.34 -11.86 -23.57
CA TRP A 406 29.08 -10.74 -24.11
C TRP A 406 30.57 -11.04 -24.22
N LYS A 407 31.18 -11.47 -23.11
CA LYS A 407 32.61 -11.79 -23.05
C LYS A 407 32.99 -12.82 -24.10
N GLU A 408 32.16 -13.86 -24.29
CA GLU A 408 32.33 -14.84 -25.37
C GLU A 408 32.34 -14.16 -26.74
N MET A 409 31.35 -13.34 -27.08
CA MET A 409 31.27 -12.66 -28.39
C MET A 409 32.40 -11.65 -28.63
N ALA A 410 32.81 -10.91 -27.60
CA ALA A 410 33.84 -9.89 -27.72
C ALA A 410 35.26 -10.47 -27.79
N LEU A 411 35.49 -11.62 -27.12
CA LEU A 411 36.79 -12.29 -27.06
C LEU A 411 36.91 -13.45 -28.07
N ASP A 412 35.91 -13.70 -28.90
CA ASP A 412 35.96 -14.75 -29.92
C ASP A 412 37.00 -14.39 -31.00
N GLU A 413 38.14 -15.08 -30.98
CA GLU A 413 39.25 -14.91 -31.93
C GLU A 413 38.92 -15.43 -33.34
N SER A 414 37.88 -16.24 -33.52
CA SER A 414 37.51 -16.83 -34.81
C SER A 414 36.76 -15.86 -35.75
N VAL A 415 36.19 -14.80 -35.18
CA VAL A 415 35.47 -13.74 -35.91
C VAL A 415 36.45 -12.81 -36.64
N ASP A 416 36.07 -12.27 -37.81
CA ASP A 416 36.92 -11.31 -38.53
C ASP A 416 37.18 -10.05 -37.70
N SER A 417 38.36 -9.42 -37.87
CA SER A 417 38.75 -8.25 -37.06
C SER A 417 37.77 -7.08 -37.22
N SER A 418 37.21 -6.89 -38.42
CA SER A 418 36.23 -5.82 -38.68
C SER A 418 34.90 -6.04 -37.98
N GLU A 419 34.46 -7.29 -37.84
CA GLU A 419 33.23 -7.64 -37.12
C GLU A 419 33.44 -7.57 -35.60
N ARG A 420 34.62 -7.98 -35.12
CA ARG A 420 35.00 -7.86 -33.71
C ARG A 420 35.01 -6.40 -33.22
N GLU A 421 35.50 -5.47 -34.04
CA GLU A 421 35.47 -4.03 -33.73
C GLU A 421 34.04 -3.51 -33.49
N LYS A 422 33.06 -3.98 -34.26
CA LYS A 422 31.64 -3.61 -34.10
C LYS A 422 31.04 -4.17 -32.81
N LEU A 423 31.53 -5.33 -32.34
CA LEU A 423 31.09 -5.98 -31.10
C LEU A 423 31.78 -5.42 -29.85
N ALA A 424 32.98 -4.83 -30.00
CA ALA A 424 33.73 -4.23 -28.91
C ALA A 424 33.14 -2.89 -28.43
N ILE A 425 32.45 -2.16 -29.31
CA ILE A 425 31.75 -0.92 -28.98
C ILE A 425 30.35 -1.26 -28.51
N TRP A 426 30.24 -1.78 -27.27
CA TRP A 426 28.93 -1.97 -26.66
C TRP A 426 28.65 -0.89 -25.62
N ASP A 427 27.87 0.11 -26.03
CA ASP A 427 27.40 1.21 -25.16
C ASP A 427 26.10 0.88 -24.40
N TYR A 428 25.61 -0.36 -24.46
CA TYR A 428 24.41 -0.73 -23.70
C TYR A 428 24.79 -0.79 -22.22
N PRO A 429 24.03 -0.13 -21.32
CA PRO A 429 24.38 -0.06 -19.92
C PRO A 429 24.14 -1.41 -19.23
N LEU A 430 25.08 -2.33 -19.37
CA LEU A 430 25.31 -3.46 -18.46
C LEU A 430 25.93 -2.89 -17.18
N SER A 431 25.19 -2.05 -16.46
CA SER A 431 25.56 -1.77 -15.07
C SER A 431 25.33 -3.05 -14.29
N ASP A 432 26.35 -3.62 -13.64
CA ASP A 432 26.31 -4.85 -12.80
C ASP A 432 25.45 -4.64 -11.52
N LYS A 433 24.21 -4.20 -11.71
CA LYS A 433 23.33 -3.69 -10.66
C LYS A 433 22.84 -4.82 -9.78
N TYR A 434 22.27 -5.87 -10.37
CA TYR A 434 21.67 -6.95 -9.59
C TYR A 434 22.71 -7.93 -9.05
N ILE A 435 23.84 -8.10 -9.74
CA ILE A 435 25.00 -8.85 -9.23
C ILE A 435 25.52 -8.20 -7.94
N GLU A 436 25.77 -6.89 -7.93
CA GLU A 436 26.24 -6.19 -6.74
C GLU A 436 25.20 -6.23 -5.61
N ILE A 437 23.93 -5.96 -5.93
CA ILE A 437 22.82 -6.04 -4.97
C ILE A 437 22.75 -7.44 -4.35
N TRP A 438 22.86 -8.50 -5.14
CA TRP A 438 22.81 -9.87 -4.65
C TRP A 438 23.97 -10.19 -3.71
N GLN A 439 25.20 -9.81 -4.08
CA GLN A 439 26.38 -9.96 -3.21
C GLN A 439 26.22 -9.19 -1.90
N ARG A 440 25.62 -7.99 -1.95
CA ARG A 440 25.34 -7.20 -0.73
C ARG A 440 24.31 -7.85 0.18
N MET A 441 23.28 -8.49 -0.38
CA MET A 441 22.30 -9.26 0.39
C MET A 441 22.97 -10.47 1.05
N GLU A 442 23.83 -11.19 0.30
CA GLU A 442 24.56 -12.35 0.80
C GLU A 442 25.51 -11.96 1.95
N ASN A 443 26.26 -10.86 1.79
CA ASN A 443 27.12 -10.29 2.83
C ASN A 443 26.33 -9.81 4.06
N SER A 444 25.08 -9.38 3.87
CA SER A 444 24.20 -8.94 4.97
C SER A 444 23.55 -10.12 5.71
N GLY A 445 23.56 -11.31 5.10
CA GLY A 445 22.87 -12.52 5.57
C GLY A 445 21.37 -12.51 5.25
N PHE A 446 20.84 -13.67 4.80
CA PHE A 446 19.41 -13.86 4.56
C PHE A 446 18.65 -14.18 5.86
N GLU A 447 17.42 -13.70 5.95
CA GLU A 447 16.59 -13.91 7.14
C GLU A 447 15.89 -15.28 7.10
N PRO A 448 15.86 -16.05 8.20
CA PRO A 448 15.23 -17.37 8.21
C PRO A 448 13.69 -17.30 8.14
N SER A 449 13.09 -16.23 8.69
CA SER A 449 11.64 -16.02 8.70
C SER A 449 11.31 -14.53 8.63
N PHE A 450 10.09 -14.22 8.20
CA PHE A 450 9.63 -12.83 8.12
C PHE A 450 9.64 -12.15 9.50
N GLU A 451 9.21 -12.85 10.56
CA GLU A 451 9.20 -12.31 11.93
C GLU A 451 10.61 -12.01 12.47
N SER A 452 11.60 -12.86 12.13
CA SER A 452 13.01 -12.59 12.44
C SER A 452 13.48 -11.31 11.75
N GLY A 453 13.16 -11.16 10.46
CA GLY A 453 13.50 -9.97 9.69
C GLY A 453 12.87 -8.70 10.26
N VAL A 454 11.60 -8.74 10.65
CA VAL A 454 10.90 -7.61 11.30
C VAL A 454 11.59 -7.21 12.60
N ARG A 455 12.03 -8.18 13.42
CA ARG A 455 12.78 -7.88 14.65
C ARG A 455 14.10 -7.19 14.35
N ARG A 456 14.85 -7.68 13.36
CA ARG A 456 16.13 -7.09 12.93
C ARG A 456 15.97 -5.65 12.43
N VAL A 457 14.90 -5.35 11.69
CA VAL A 457 14.56 -3.98 11.24
C VAL A 457 14.33 -3.05 12.44
N LYS A 458 13.70 -3.53 13.52
CA LYS A 458 13.44 -2.70 14.71
C LYS A 458 14.70 -2.41 15.53
N GLU A 459 15.60 -3.39 15.63
CA GLU A 459 16.79 -3.34 16.48
C GLU A 459 18.00 -2.67 15.79
N SER A 460 18.15 -2.85 14.48
CA SER A 460 19.33 -2.42 13.72
C SER A 460 18.95 -1.54 12.53
N ASN A 461 19.92 -0.80 11.97
CA ASN A 461 19.74 -0.02 10.75
C ASN A 461 19.70 -0.96 9.52
N PHE A 462 18.57 -1.65 9.35
CA PHE A 462 18.37 -2.69 8.36
C PHE A 462 17.03 -2.52 7.64
N ALA A 463 17.02 -2.79 6.35
CA ALA A 463 15.84 -2.76 5.50
C ALA A 463 15.47 -4.19 5.02
N LEU A 464 14.23 -4.61 5.25
CA LEU A 464 13.75 -5.92 4.82
C LEU A 464 12.95 -5.78 3.52
N ILE A 465 13.26 -6.60 2.53
CA ILE A 465 12.51 -6.63 1.26
C ILE A 465 11.63 -7.87 1.20
N ALA A 466 10.34 -7.67 0.97
CA ALA A 466 9.33 -8.74 0.92
C ALA A 466 8.12 -8.30 0.07
N ASP A 467 7.14 -9.20 -0.09
CA ASP A 467 5.88 -8.87 -0.76
C ASP A 467 5.12 -7.78 0.01
N SER A 468 4.52 -6.83 -0.71
CA SER A 468 3.84 -5.66 -0.12
C SER A 468 2.68 -6.06 0.80
N ILE A 469 2.05 -7.22 0.57
CA ILE A 469 1.04 -7.79 1.48
C ILE A 469 1.59 -7.89 2.92
N VAL A 470 2.77 -8.51 3.08
CA VAL A 470 3.28 -8.85 4.40
C VAL A 470 3.89 -7.62 5.08
N ILE A 471 4.50 -6.75 4.28
CA ILE A 471 5.04 -5.44 4.71
C ILE A 471 3.91 -4.53 5.21
N LYS A 472 2.86 -4.37 4.41
CA LYS A 472 1.69 -3.56 4.79
C LYS A 472 1.00 -4.09 6.04
N TYR A 473 0.94 -5.40 6.21
CA TYR A 473 0.45 -5.99 7.44
C TYR A 473 1.35 -5.66 8.65
N ALA A 474 2.68 -5.74 8.48
CA ALA A 474 3.64 -5.39 9.52
C ALA A 474 3.57 -3.91 9.92
N GLU A 475 3.38 -3.01 8.96
CA GLU A 475 3.17 -1.57 9.16
C GLU A 475 1.86 -1.31 9.92
N LEU A 476 0.75 -1.93 9.50
CA LEU A 476 -0.56 -1.74 10.15
C LEU A 476 -0.61 -2.25 11.59
N THR A 477 0.23 -3.24 11.92
CA THR A 477 0.31 -3.83 13.27
C THR A 477 1.35 -3.17 14.16
N ASN A 478 2.41 -2.59 13.59
CA ASN A 478 3.51 -1.95 14.30
C ASN A 478 3.68 -0.49 13.87
N CYS A 479 3.50 0.44 14.81
CA CYS A 479 3.58 1.87 14.55
C CYS A 479 5.01 2.40 14.31
N ASP A 480 6.02 1.61 14.62
CA ASP A 480 7.44 1.98 14.50
C ASP A 480 8.02 1.61 13.13
N LEU A 481 7.24 0.99 12.26
CA LEU A 481 7.66 0.52 10.94
C LEU A 481 6.96 1.32 9.85
N GLU A 482 7.62 1.41 8.70
CA GLU A 482 7.11 2.14 7.54
C GLU A 482 7.49 1.40 6.25
N GLU A 483 6.52 1.35 5.33
CA GLU A 483 6.74 0.88 3.95
C GLU A 483 7.36 2.00 3.13
N ILE A 484 8.48 1.71 2.44
CA ILE A 484 9.17 2.65 1.58
C ILE A 484 9.10 2.26 0.11
N GLY A 485 8.78 3.27 -0.69
CA GLY A 485 8.88 3.26 -2.14
C GLY A 485 7.72 2.59 -2.85
N SER A 486 7.79 2.58 -4.17
CA SER A 486 6.75 1.99 -5.01
C SER A 486 6.95 0.49 -5.17
N GLU A 487 5.85 -0.25 -5.20
CA GLU A 487 5.90 -1.69 -5.45
C GLU A 487 6.53 -1.98 -6.82
N PHE A 488 7.57 -2.82 -6.84
CA PHE A 488 8.23 -3.30 -8.06
C PHE A 488 8.02 -4.80 -8.27
N SER A 489 8.24 -5.31 -9.49
CA SER A 489 7.95 -6.70 -9.85
C SER A 489 6.50 -7.12 -9.51
N ARG A 490 5.53 -6.23 -9.76
CA ARG A 490 4.11 -6.48 -9.47
C ARG A 490 3.59 -7.71 -10.21
N LYS A 491 2.91 -8.60 -9.49
CA LYS A 491 2.32 -9.83 -10.03
C LYS A 491 0.87 -9.96 -9.56
N PRO A 492 -0.04 -10.48 -10.40
CA PRO A 492 -1.40 -10.74 -9.96
C PRO A 492 -1.45 -11.90 -8.97
N ILE A 493 -2.38 -11.81 -8.02
CA ILE A 493 -2.65 -12.85 -7.04
C ILE A 493 -3.94 -13.59 -7.42
N ALA A 494 -3.87 -14.91 -7.52
CA ALA A 494 -4.97 -15.76 -7.92
C ALA A 494 -5.04 -17.04 -7.07
N LEU A 495 -6.19 -17.72 -7.09
CA LEU A 495 -6.30 -19.05 -6.51
C LEU A 495 -5.66 -20.04 -7.48
N ALA A 496 -4.96 -21.02 -6.93
CA ALA A 496 -4.42 -22.12 -7.73
C ALA A 496 -5.35 -23.32 -7.65
N VAL A 497 -5.52 -24.03 -8.75
CA VAL A 497 -6.24 -25.31 -8.80
C VAL A 497 -5.35 -26.37 -9.44
N GLN A 498 -5.71 -27.62 -9.21
CA GLN A 498 -5.06 -28.72 -9.92
C GLN A 498 -5.18 -28.52 -11.44
N LYS A 499 -4.10 -28.81 -12.16
CA LYS A 499 -4.03 -28.67 -13.62
C LYS A 499 -5.13 -29.47 -14.34
N ASN A 500 -5.78 -28.83 -15.30
CA ASN A 500 -6.92 -29.32 -16.10
C ASN A 500 -8.17 -29.66 -15.26
N SER A 501 -8.40 -28.96 -14.15
CA SER A 501 -9.59 -29.16 -13.31
C SER A 501 -10.81 -28.42 -13.86
N LYS A 502 -11.97 -29.09 -13.95
CA LYS A 502 -13.26 -28.47 -14.32
C LYS A 502 -13.71 -27.40 -13.32
N LEU A 503 -13.23 -27.47 -12.08
CA LEU A 503 -13.52 -26.50 -11.03
C LEU A 503 -13.04 -25.07 -11.38
N LEU A 504 -12.05 -24.96 -12.28
CA LEU A 504 -11.49 -23.68 -12.70
C LEU A 504 -12.57 -22.75 -13.28
N ASP A 505 -13.44 -23.28 -14.14
CA ASP A 505 -14.47 -22.49 -14.82
C ASP A 505 -15.55 -22.02 -13.85
N ASP A 506 -15.94 -22.89 -12.92
CA ASP A 506 -16.88 -22.57 -11.84
C ASP A 506 -16.32 -21.46 -10.92
N LEU A 507 -15.06 -21.57 -10.51
CA LEU A 507 -14.40 -20.55 -9.70
C LEU A 507 -14.24 -19.24 -10.46
N ASN A 508 -13.85 -19.29 -11.73
CA ASN A 508 -13.68 -18.10 -12.56
C ASN A 508 -15.00 -17.34 -12.73
N SER A 509 -16.07 -18.04 -13.08
CA SER A 509 -17.39 -17.42 -13.23
C SER A 509 -17.89 -16.79 -11.93
N ALA A 510 -17.71 -17.47 -10.78
CA ALA A 510 -18.07 -16.94 -9.47
C ALA A 510 -17.23 -15.72 -9.08
N ILE A 511 -15.91 -15.75 -9.27
CA ILE A 511 -15.03 -14.61 -8.97
C ILE A 511 -15.39 -13.41 -9.85
N LEU A 512 -15.65 -13.60 -11.15
CA LEU A 512 -16.08 -12.52 -12.04
C LEU A 512 -17.40 -11.88 -11.59
N GLN A 513 -18.36 -12.67 -11.09
CA GLN A 513 -19.58 -12.12 -10.49
C GLN A 513 -19.29 -11.29 -9.23
N LEU A 514 -18.34 -11.71 -8.39
CA LEU A 514 -17.93 -10.97 -7.20
C LEU A 514 -17.19 -9.66 -7.54
N VAL A 515 -16.38 -9.65 -8.60
CA VAL A 515 -15.73 -8.45 -9.15
C VAL A 515 -16.80 -7.47 -9.63
N ASN A 516 -17.74 -7.94 -10.45
CA ASN A 516 -18.84 -7.11 -10.98
C ASN A 516 -19.73 -6.54 -9.87
N GLY A 517 -19.93 -7.30 -8.79
CA GLY A 517 -20.67 -6.88 -7.61
C GLY A 517 -19.89 -6.01 -6.61
N ARG A 518 -18.63 -5.61 -6.90
CA ARG A 518 -17.71 -4.88 -5.99
C ARG A 518 -17.46 -5.54 -4.63
N LYS A 519 -17.85 -6.80 -4.45
CA LYS A 519 -17.78 -7.50 -3.16
C LYS A 519 -16.35 -7.78 -2.70
N LEU A 520 -15.41 -7.96 -3.64
CA LEU A 520 -13.99 -8.13 -3.35
C LEU A 520 -13.37 -6.90 -2.70
N ILE A 521 -13.78 -5.70 -3.11
CA ILE A 521 -13.32 -4.42 -2.55
C ILE A 521 -13.83 -4.27 -1.12
N GLU A 522 -15.13 -4.54 -0.90
CA GLU A 522 -15.73 -4.50 0.44
C GLU A 522 -15.06 -5.48 1.41
N LEU A 523 -14.81 -6.72 0.97
CA LEU A 523 -14.09 -7.72 1.76
C LEU A 523 -12.67 -7.26 2.08
N LYS A 524 -11.96 -6.69 1.10
CA LYS A 524 -10.60 -6.17 1.28
C LYS A 524 -10.59 -5.06 2.32
N GLU A 525 -11.40 -4.03 2.15
CA GLU A 525 -11.46 -2.90 3.09
C GLU A 525 -11.82 -3.37 4.51
N ARG A 526 -12.80 -4.27 4.63
CA ARG A 526 -13.21 -4.83 5.92
C ARG A 526 -12.05 -5.53 6.63
N TRP A 527 -11.32 -6.40 5.92
CA TRP A 527 -10.22 -7.15 6.52
C TRP A 527 -9.02 -6.28 6.84
N TRP A 528 -8.62 -5.36 5.96
CA TRP A 528 -7.46 -4.48 6.21
C TRP A 528 -7.75 -3.42 7.28
N ASN A 529 -8.94 -2.81 7.29
CA ASN A 529 -9.30 -1.82 8.31
C ASN A 529 -9.44 -2.45 9.71
N ARG A 530 -9.90 -3.70 9.79
CA ARG A 530 -10.03 -4.42 11.07
C ARG A 530 -8.68 -4.69 11.73
N GLN A 531 -7.62 -4.88 10.95
CA GLN A 531 -6.28 -5.17 11.46
C GLN A 531 -5.49 -3.92 11.83
N ARG A 532 -5.94 -2.75 11.38
CA ARG A 532 -5.26 -1.50 11.64
C ARG A 532 -5.21 -1.22 13.14
N LYS A 533 -4.01 -1.30 13.72
CA LYS A 533 -3.79 -0.85 15.09
C LYS A 533 -4.00 0.67 15.12
N LYS A 534 -4.70 1.16 16.14
CA LYS A 534 -4.79 2.60 16.41
C LYS A 534 -3.43 3.07 16.92
N CYS A 535 -2.51 3.32 16.01
CA CYS A 535 -1.31 4.07 16.31
C CYS A 535 -1.74 5.48 16.74
N ALA A 536 -1.18 5.99 17.83
CA ALA A 536 -1.22 7.42 18.08
C ALA A 536 -0.66 8.07 16.81
N LYS A 537 -1.46 8.86 16.10
CA LYS A 537 -0.96 9.56 14.92
C LYS A 537 0.18 10.44 15.40
N THR A 538 1.42 10.02 15.15
CA THR A 538 2.52 10.96 15.15
C THR A 538 2.16 11.97 14.07
N LEU A 539 2.28 13.24 14.44
CA LEU A 539 1.95 14.44 13.68
C LEU A 539 2.83 14.60 12.41
N SER A 540 3.11 13.51 11.68
CA SER A 540 4.00 13.46 10.51
C SER A 540 3.25 13.50 9.19
N ASP A 541 1.93 13.27 9.19
CA ASP A 541 1.11 13.16 7.97
C ASP A 541 0.09 14.31 7.81
N SER A 542 0.14 15.29 8.71
CA SER A 542 -0.62 16.53 8.59
C SER A 542 0.30 17.61 8.03
N THR A 543 0.14 17.90 6.75
CA THR A 543 0.75 19.00 5.97
C THR A 543 0.42 20.41 6.50
N GLU A 544 -0.11 20.53 7.72
CA GLU A 544 -0.65 21.77 8.28
C GLU A 544 0.05 22.12 9.59
N GLY A 545 1.14 22.90 9.48
CA GLY A 545 1.70 23.68 10.58
C GLY A 545 3.07 23.21 11.12
N ILE A 546 3.78 24.14 11.78
CA ILE A 546 4.98 23.82 12.56
C ILE A 546 4.51 23.28 13.91
N ALA A 547 4.93 22.05 14.25
CA ALA A 547 4.58 21.42 15.52
C ALA A 547 5.03 22.28 16.71
N ILE A 548 4.19 22.36 17.76
CA ILE A 548 4.50 23.13 18.98
C ILE A 548 5.78 22.64 19.66
N GLU A 549 6.12 21.37 19.51
CA GLU A 549 7.36 20.77 20.05
C GLU A 549 8.63 21.40 19.43
N ASN A 550 8.55 21.88 18.18
CA ASN A 550 9.69 22.54 17.52
C ASN A 550 9.79 24.03 17.88
N ILE A 551 8.71 24.67 18.36
CA ILE A 551 8.65 26.09 18.77
C ILE A 551 8.58 26.25 20.30
N GLY A 552 8.45 25.15 21.05
CA GLY A 552 8.20 25.14 22.49
C GLY A 552 9.21 25.93 23.31
N GLY A 553 10.49 25.94 22.91
CA GLY A 553 11.54 26.73 23.56
C GLY A 553 11.25 28.24 23.57
N VAL A 554 10.58 28.78 22.55
CA VAL A 554 10.21 30.22 22.50
C VAL A 554 9.23 30.57 23.61
N PHE A 555 8.23 29.71 23.86
CA PHE A 555 7.26 29.93 24.94
C PHE A 555 7.92 29.85 26.32
N ILE A 556 8.88 28.94 26.51
CA ILE A 556 9.65 28.84 27.76
C ILE A 556 10.42 30.13 28.03
N ILE A 557 11.07 30.71 27.01
CA ILE A 557 11.80 31.98 27.15
C ILE A 557 10.86 33.13 27.56
N ILE A 558 9.65 33.18 27.01
CA ILE A 558 8.65 34.19 27.37
C ILE A 558 8.25 34.05 28.86
N PHE A 559 7.98 32.84 29.34
CA PHE A 559 7.63 32.62 30.75
C PHE A 559 8.77 33.00 31.69
N VAL A 560 10.01 32.66 31.34
CA VAL A 560 11.20 33.07 32.10
C VAL A 560 11.32 34.60 32.13
N GLY A 561 11.08 35.28 31.01
CA GLY A 561 11.09 36.74 30.93
C GLY A 561 10.04 37.40 31.83
N ILE A 562 8.81 36.88 31.83
CA ILE A 562 7.73 37.37 32.72
C ILE A 562 8.09 37.14 34.19
N PHE A 563 8.65 35.97 34.52
CA PHE A 563 9.10 35.68 35.88
C PHE A 563 10.15 36.68 36.36
N PHE A 564 11.17 36.97 35.54
CA PHE A 564 12.17 37.98 35.89
C PHE A 564 11.57 39.39 36.03
N ALA A 565 10.61 39.76 35.20
CA ALA A 565 9.91 41.06 35.31
C ALA A 565 9.09 41.17 36.61
N CYS A 566 8.39 40.11 37.01
CA CYS A 566 7.69 40.08 38.30
C CYS A 566 8.68 40.12 39.47
N PHE A 567 9.82 39.43 39.35
CA PHE A 567 10.86 39.42 40.37
C PHE A 567 11.52 40.79 40.55
N THR A 568 11.83 41.51 39.47
CA THR A 568 12.37 42.88 39.55
C THR A 568 11.37 43.84 40.19
N LEU A 569 10.08 43.75 39.85
CA LEU A 569 9.03 44.54 40.47
C LEU A 569 8.91 44.26 41.99
N LEU A 570 9.05 43.00 42.40
CA LEU A 570 9.05 42.62 43.81
C LEU A 570 10.26 43.21 44.56
N ILE A 571 11.44 43.19 43.95
CA ILE A 571 12.64 43.84 44.52
C ILE A 571 12.42 45.35 44.65
N GLU A 572 11.93 46.02 43.60
CA GLU A 572 11.66 47.47 43.64
C GLU A 572 10.64 47.82 44.73
N TYR A 573 9.57 47.03 44.85
CA TYR A 573 8.56 47.20 45.89
C TYR A 573 9.17 47.08 47.30
N ILE A 574 10.01 46.06 47.53
CA ILE A 574 10.71 45.87 48.81
C ILE A 574 11.65 47.05 49.09
N GLN A 575 12.43 47.50 48.10
CA GLN A 575 13.34 48.63 48.26
C GLN A 575 12.59 49.94 48.58
N ILE A 576 11.46 50.21 47.94
CA ILE A 576 10.62 51.38 48.22
C ILE A 576 10.01 51.29 49.62
N LYS A 577 9.51 50.10 50.01
CA LYS A 577 8.96 49.86 51.35
C LYS A 577 10.01 50.05 52.44
N GLN A 578 11.23 49.54 52.24
CA GLN A 578 12.35 49.75 53.15
C GLN A 578 12.80 51.21 53.23
N LYS A 579 12.84 51.94 52.09
CA LYS A 579 13.13 53.37 52.08
C LYS A 579 12.04 54.19 52.80
N ARG A 580 10.76 53.84 52.64
CA ARG A 580 9.65 54.49 53.36
C ARG A 580 9.64 54.17 54.86
N ALA A 581 10.01 52.94 55.26
CA ALA A 581 10.14 52.57 56.67
C ALA A 581 11.32 53.27 57.38
N ARG A 582 12.35 53.70 56.63
CA ARG A 582 13.48 54.49 57.17
C ARG A 582 13.20 55.99 57.27
N VAL A 583 12.12 56.51 56.70
CA VAL A 583 11.73 57.93 56.83
C VAL A 583 10.68 58.05 57.94
N SER A 584 11.13 58.35 59.16
CA SER A 584 10.25 58.78 60.27
C SER A 584 9.64 60.16 59.97
N PRO A 585 8.36 60.43 60.30
CA PRO A 585 7.77 61.74 60.09
C PRO A 585 8.45 62.79 60.96
N ILE A 586 8.94 63.86 60.35
CA ILE A 586 9.46 65.05 61.04
C ILE A 586 8.31 65.65 61.86
N LYS A 587 8.41 65.60 63.20
CA LYS A 587 7.58 66.41 64.09
C LYS A 587 7.99 67.87 63.90
N LEU A 588 7.15 68.67 63.24
CA LEU A 588 7.29 70.12 63.23
C LEU A 588 7.07 70.64 64.65
N ASN A 589 8.17 71.03 65.30
CA ASN A 589 8.15 71.60 66.64
C ASN A 589 7.68 73.06 66.55
N LYS A 590 6.56 73.33 67.22
CA LYS A 590 5.90 74.62 67.31
C LYS A 590 6.58 75.41 68.42
N ASN A 591 7.72 76.06 68.14
CA ASN A 591 8.30 77.13 68.97
C ASN A 591 9.55 77.74 68.29
N SER A 592 9.28 78.65 67.36
CA SER A 592 10.20 79.74 66.98
C SER A 592 9.44 80.67 66.04
N ARG A 593 8.37 81.29 66.57
CA ARG A 593 7.87 82.59 66.11
C ARG A 593 8.47 83.62 67.03
N GLU A 594 8.84 84.76 66.46
CA GLU A 594 9.48 85.94 67.09
C GLU A 594 11.01 85.89 67.05
N THR A 595 11.57 86.29 65.92
CA THR A 595 12.31 87.56 65.81
C THR A 595 12.69 87.79 64.33
N LEU A 596 12.76 89.07 63.95
CA LEU A 596 13.06 89.61 62.60
C LEU A 596 11.88 89.66 61.62
N PHE A 597 10.86 90.42 62.01
CA PHE A 597 10.25 91.35 61.07
C PHE A 597 11.16 92.59 60.97
N ALA A 598 11.71 92.81 59.78
CA ALA A 598 12.17 94.12 59.33
C ALA A 598 11.78 94.24 57.85
N GLU A 599 10.71 94.98 57.58
CA GLU A 599 10.28 95.40 56.25
C GLU A 599 11.24 96.47 55.70
N THR A 600 11.42 96.48 54.37
CA THR A 600 11.33 97.64 53.44
C THR A 600 11.99 97.30 52.07
N PRO A 601 11.65 97.96 50.94
CA PRO A 601 10.40 97.83 50.20
C PRO A 601 10.61 97.46 48.71
N LEU A 602 9.50 97.26 47.99
CA LEU A 602 9.41 97.01 46.54
C LEU A 602 10.29 97.91 45.65
N ARG A 603 10.90 97.31 44.62
CA ARG A 603 11.04 97.96 43.31
C ARG A 603 10.62 97.02 42.19
N SER A 604 9.46 97.32 41.65
CA SER A 604 8.85 96.77 40.44
C SER A 604 9.71 97.04 39.20
N ASN A 605 9.85 96.04 38.33
CA ASN A 605 9.91 96.22 36.88
C ASN A 605 9.44 94.90 36.24
N ILE A 606 8.11 94.81 36.05
CA ILE A 606 7.48 93.80 35.20
C ILE A 606 7.12 94.51 33.90
N ALA A 607 7.68 94.06 32.78
CA ALA A 607 7.08 94.17 31.46
C ALA A 607 6.66 92.74 31.04
N PRO A 608 5.44 92.54 30.51
CA PRO A 608 4.87 91.22 30.31
C PRO A 608 5.32 90.60 28.98
N ALA A 609 5.73 89.32 29.00
CA ALA A 609 5.81 88.49 27.81
C ALA A 609 4.62 87.53 27.79
N VAL A 610 3.82 87.69 26.74
CA VAL A 610 2.57 87.02 26.38
C VAL A 610 2.73 85.49 26.34
N TYR A 611 1.85 84.77 27.05
CA TYR A 611 1.61 83.34 26.85
C TYR A 611 0.30 83.18 26.07
N LYS A 612 0.37 82.69 24.83
CA LYS A 612 -0.79 82.16 24.09
C LYS A 612 -0.91 80.67 24.39
N ALA A 613 -2.00 80.29 25.05
CA ALA A 613 -2.52 78.91 24.99
C ALA A 613 -3.46 78.77 23.78
N PRO A 614 -3.71 77.55 23.33
CA PRO A 614 -5.10 77.15 23.16
C PRO A 614 -5.39 75.88 23.96
N ILE A 615 -6.45 76.00 24.76
CA ILE A 615 -7.21 74.91 25.35
C ILE A 615 -8.40 74.69 24.42
N GLU A 616 -8.61 73.45 23.98
CA GLU A 616 -9.86 73.01 23.37
C GLU A 616 -10.97 72.95 24.45
N ILE A 617 -12.10 73.57 24.15
CA ILE A 617 -13.37 73.39 24.86
C ILE A 617 -14.38 72.93 23.80
N GLU A 618 -14.84 71.67 23.90
CA GLU A 618 -16.02 71.22 23.18
C GLU A 618 -17.28 71.74 23.90
N LEU A 619 -18.05 72.56 23.20
CA LEU A 619 -19.41 72.95 23.56
C LEU A 619 -20.40 72.01 22.87
N LYS A 620 -21.23 71.36 23.67
CA LYS A 620 -22.39 70.58 23.26
C LYS A 620 -23.59 71.53 23.14
N GLN A 621 -24.25 71.61 21.99
CA GLN A 621 -25.70 71.88 21.91
C GLN A 621 -26.32 71.46 20.58
N SER A 622 -27.55 70.95 20.69
CA SER A 622 -28.35 70.17 19.74
C SER A 622 -29.38 71.01 18.97
N LYS A 623 -29.75 70.59 17.73
CA LYS A 623 -31.06 70.00 17.36
C LYS A 623 -31.37 70.06 15.85
N ASP A 624 -31.80 68.90 15.34
CA ASP A 624 -32.89 68.57 14.40
C ASP A 624 -33.07 69.38 13.09
N THR A 625 -33.18 68.78 11.90
CA THR A 625 -34.27 67.86 11.49
C THR A 625 -34.06 67.27 10.07
N ARG A 626 -34.67 66.10 9.86
CA ARG A 626 -35.36 65.57 8.65
C ARG A 626 -34.64 64.61 7.67
N TYR A 627 -34.91 63.32 7.89
CA TYR A 627 -35.46 62.29 6.98
C TYR A 627 -35.05 62.26 5.48
N ARG A 628 -34.41 61.15 5.04
CA ARG A 628 -35.00 60.13 4.13
C ARG A 628 -34.09 58.89 3.93
N LYS A 629 -34.78 57.78 3.62
CA LYS A 629 -34.44 56.34 3.51
C LYS A 629 -33.17 55.95 2.71
N PRO A 630 -32.63 54.72 2.95
CA PRO A 630 -31.73 54.04 2.03
C PRO A 630 -32.52 53.26 0.96
N LEU A 631 -32.02 53.25 -0.28
CA LEU A 631 -32.43 52.30 -1.32
C LEU A 631 -31.30 51.30 -1.56
N PHE A 632 -31.58 50.02 -1.29
CA PHE A 632 -30.97 48.91 -2.01
C PHE A 632 -31.39 48.96 -3.49
N PRO A 633 -30.68 48.25 -4.38
CA PRO A 633 -31.30 47.01 -4.82
C PRO A 633 -30.37 45.79 -4.83
N ASN A 634 -31.03 44.66 -4.62
CA ASN A 634 -30.56 43.30 -4.81
C ASN A 634 -30.58 42.89 -6.30
N ALA A 635 -29.77 41.86 -6.55
CA ALA A 635 -30.07 40.70 -7.39
C ALA A 635 -29.98 40.80 -8.94
N SER A 636 -29.03 40.00 -9.43
CA SER A 636 -29.24 38.84 -10.32
C SER A 636 -29.25 39.03 -11.85
N GLN A 637 -28.68 38.00 -12.49
CA GLN A 637 -28.81 37.57 -13.90
C GLN A 637 -27.95 38.34 -14.91
N LEU A 638 -27.23 37.75 -15.88
CA LEU A 638 -27.18 36.40 -16.48
C LEU A 638 -25.95 36.36 -17.45
N VAL A 639 -25.45 35.15 -17.78
CA VAL A 639 -24.93 34.71 -19.13
C VAL A 639 -23.58 35.34 -19.56
N SER A 640 -22.44 34.61 -19.56
CA SER A 640 -21.96 33.52 -20.45
C SER A 640 -21.47 33.98 -21.84
N GLU A 641 -20.45 33.25 -22.34
CA GLU A 641 -19.72 33.37 -23.63
C GLU A 641 -18.62 34.45 -23.68
N ASP A 642 -17.42 34.25 -24.23
CA ASP A 642 -16.75 33.10 -24.83
C ASP A 642 -15.26 33.44 -25.06
N GLN A 643 -14.42 32.39 -25.16
CA GLN A 643 -13.24 32.27 -26.04
C GLN A 643 -12.09 33.31 -25.96
N LEU A 644 -10.98 32.93 -25.31
CA LEU A 644 -9.65 32.64 -25.93
C LEU A 644 -8.63 32.15 -24.89
#